data_AF-A0A2T0MR25-F1
#
_entry.id   AF-A0A2T0MR25-F1
#
_cell.length_a   1.000
_cell.length_b   1.000
_cell.length_c   1.000
_cell.angle_alpha   90.00
_cell.angle_beta   90.00
_cell.angle_gamma   90.00
#
_symmetry.space_group_name_H-M   'P 1'
#
loop_
_entity.id
_entity.type
_entity.pdbx_description
1 polymer ?
#
loop_
_entity_poly.entity_id
_entity_poly.type
_entity_poly.pdbx_seq_one_letter_code
_entity_poly.pdbx_strand_id
1 'polypeptide(L)'
;MRLRLVDHAYMAPIENGLHIVTPAGPVTLTGASIARWVEALVPHLDGRFSLDEITAGLPAAHAELARSILTRLREAGVVREIPAGPESDGRVEGSAARVSRDSGDEESVAGPALGGGDEVPGGGFAGEVALVAAHVEGARAAFDRFRELKVAVARDDPAEEPLAEAIAAFLRASGAAHVRVGDAGELGEEELWSLDVLLLTSALGPASAKGRSWGGNPAPVARDGLAVGYVLREGTDIWYVPVRAAKEDPLATVRPGSLRARLRRAPRVPEPITDLHVEAAAAQVGRAVLRWATGTADPRHAGRLTRIGPGLVTSRHHCPPHPYELPAAAPTPEAVLSRVEHLRSLPAEDGPAFSDAAIRAADELFGPFRYLPDDSAAQSPLHVSEAEVGDAHAAGIATGPAAGPAGELTAGPIDGPAAGAAGELESGVAREPAGGLVSGLETASGSGSEHTSGPRSERASGFGTAGDGRATVVRAVGFDYAATRIEAARAALARYVAATVDPRRLVDSGGAPLAAEDADPADLHAVLAAGVPGGFALAYDLAAAAIVRLPAEQAFPRPSTGAAAQMPGQGEGYGASWDEAVTRGLCSHWTCDPELIEDRAGAPATVDPAGLDETGRRCFALLAELGELPEVRDHDGRFGVTVLSFHHDGTEVARTAGTASSAWTRGLLDTLFAVQTRIHAGHPRPREDDPRPATLAASTTRLDPGQSIDPDEVAAALAVTGRRAVVLPLDHDPAVAAIAPLSLRVAITDPR
;
A
#
# COMPACT_ATOMS: atom_id res chain seq x y z
N MET A 1 12.60 13.92 -41.11
CA MET A 1 13.11 12.99 -40.08
C MET A 1 13.09 11.58 -40.64
N ARG A 2 14.09 10.76 -40.32
CA ARG A 2 14.16 9.35 -40.77
C ARG A 2 13.87 8.43 -39.59
N LEU A 3 13.25 7.28 -39.83
CA LEU A 3 12.81 6.36 -38.79
C LEU A 3 13.83 5.25 -38.58
N ARG A 4 14.22 5.00 -37.32
CA ARG A 4 15.13 3.92 -36.93
C ARG A 4 14.57 3.12 -35.77
N LEU A 5 14.61 1.80 -35.88
CA LEU A 5 14.32 0.86 -34.81
C LEU A 5 15.40 0.95 -33.73
N VAL A 6 15.02 0.92 -32.45
CA VAL A 6 16.01 0.87 -31.37
C VAL A 6 16.77 -0.46 -31.41
N ASP A 7 18.10 -0.42 -31.24
CA ASP A 7 19.00 -1.56 -31.46
C ASP A 7 18.75 -2.74 -30.48
N HIS A 8 17.92 -2.53 -29.46
CA HIS A 8 17.62 -3.47 -28.38
C HIS A 8 16.15 -3.87 -28.30
N ALA A 9 15.35 -3.62 -29.34
CA ALA A 9 13.97 -4.11 -29.42
C ALA A 9 13.96 -5.60 -29.79
N TYR A 10 13.43 -6.44 -28.90
CA TYR A 10 13.14 -7.84 -29.20
C TYR A 10 11.66 -7.99 -29.53
N MET A 11 11.32 -8.63 -30.65
CA MET A 11 9.95 -8.77 -31.12
C MET A 11 9.55 -10.24 -31.19
N ALA A 12 8.44 -10.60 -30.56
CA ALA A 12 7.88 -11.94 -30.55
C ALA A 12 6.40 -11.90 -30.97
N PRO A 13 5.98 -12.62 -32.03
CA PRO A 13 4.57 -12.75 -32.37
C PRO A 13 3.82 -13.49 -31.25
N ILE A 14 2.59 -13.08 -30.98
CA ILE A 14 1.65 -13.73 -30.05
C ILE A 14 0.34 -14.04 -30.79
N GLU A 15 -0.52 -14.91 -30.22
CA GLU A 15 -1.71 -15.45 -30.89
C GLU A 15 -2.59 -14.39 -31.58
N ASN A 16 -2.70 -13.19 -30.99
CA ASN A 16 -3.45 -12.08 -31.56
C ASN A 16 -2.65 -10.77 -31.58
N GLY A 17 -1.38 -10.81 -31.99
CA GLY A 17 -0.59 -9.57 -32.07
C GLY A 17 0.92 -9.74 -32.08
N LEU A 18 1.59 -8.70 -31.59
CA LEU A 18 3.04 -8.64 -31.44
C LEU A 18 3.39 -8.16 -30.03
N HIS A 19 4.28 -8.89 -29.37
CA HIS A 19 4.88 -8.49 -28.11
C HIS A 19 6.30 -8.00 -28.37
N ILE A 20 6.60 -6.76 -27.98
CA ILE A 20 7.89 -6.13 -28.16
C ILE A 20 8.49 -5.87 -26.80
N VAL A 21 9.67 -6.41 -26.53
CA VAL A 21 10.43 -6.16 -25.31
C VAL A 21 11.49 -5.13 -25.61
N THR A 22 11.44 -4.00 -24.89
CA THR A 22 12.49 -2.98 -24.90
C THR A 22 12.98 -2.74 -23.46
N PRO A 23 14.16 -2.13 -23.25
CA PRO A 23 14.61 -1.65 -21.95
C PRO A 23 13.65 -0.64 -21.28
N ALA A 24 12.80 0.05 -22.05
CA ALA A 24 11.77 0.96 -21.52
C ALA A 24 10.51 0.22 -21.02
N GLY A 25 10.34 -1.04 -21.42
CA GLY A 25 9.25 -1.92 -21.04
C GLY A 25 8.72 -2.76 -22.21
N PRO A 26 7.87 -3.76 -21.90
CA PRO A 26 7.15 -4.51 -22.91
C PRO A 26 6.02 -3.69 -23.52
N VAL A 27 5.79 -3.86 -24.82
CA VAL A 27 4.73 -3.21 -25.59
C VAL A 27 3.98 -4.31 -26.33
N THR A 28 2.68 -4.40 -26.11
CA THR A 28 1.82 -5.35 -26.83
C THR A 28 0.95 -4.61 -27.82
N LEU A 29 1.08 -4.95 -29.09
CA LEU A 29 0.19 -4.48 -30.15
C LEU A 29 -0.79 -5.60 -30.51
N THR A 30 -2.08 -5.36 -30.32
CA THR A 30 -3.15 -6.35 -30.55
C THR A 30 -3.72 -6.27 -31.96
N GLY A 31 -3.79 -7.41 -32.65
CA GLY A 31 -4.39 -7.57 -33.96
C GLY A 31 -3.71 -8.68 -34.75
N ALA A 32 -4.50 -9.61 -35.32
CA ALA A 32 -4.01 -10.82 -35.99
C ALA A 32 -3.02 -10.58 -37.15
N SER A 33 -3.03 -9.39 -37.76
CA SER A 33 -2.13 -9.03 -38.86
C SER A 33 -0.91 -8.18 -38.44
N ILE A 34 -0.86 -7.71 -37.18
CA ILE A 34 0.14 -6.71 -36.77
C ILE A 34 1.56 -7.25 -36.82
N ALA A 35 1.80 -8.48 -36.37
CA ALA A 35 3.14 -9.06 -36.37
C ALA A 35 3.75 -9.07 -37.79
N ARG A 36 2.94 -9.45 -38.79
CA ARG A 36 3.34 -9.45 -40.22
C ARG A 36 3.60 -8.05 -40.75
N TRP A 37 2.79 -7.07 -40.35
CA TRP A 37 3.00 -5.67 -40.73
C TRP A 37 4.30 -5.12 -40.17
N VAL A 38 4.58 -5.36 -38.89
CA VAL A 38 5.83 -4.89 -38.26
C VAL A 38 7.04 -5.59 -38.89
N GLU A 39 6.98 -6.91 -39.11
CA GLU A 39 8.05 -7.65 -39.81
C GLU A 39 8.34 -7.08 -41.20
N ALA A 40 7.31 -6.67 -41.95
CA ALA A 40 7.48 -6.03 -43.26
C ALA A 40 8.05 -4.60 -43.17
N LEU A 41 7.78 -3.88 -42.08
CA LEU A 41 8.26 -2.51 -41.88
C LEU A 41 9.70 -2.45 -41.35
N VAL A 42 10.12 -3.42 -40.52
CA VAL A 42 11.45 -3.45 -39.85
C VAL A 42 12.63 -3.19 -40.80
N PRO A 43 12.71 -3.78 -42.01
CA PRO A 43 13.81 -3.50 -42.94
C PRO A 43 13.92 -2.04 -43.39
N HIS A 44 12.86 -1.26 -43.25
CA HIS A 44 12.80 0.17 -43.58
C HIS A 44 13.03 1.09 -42.38
N LEU A 45 13.15 0.52 -41.17
CA LEU A 45 13.40 1.23 -39.92
C LEU A 45 14.89 1.20 -39.54
N ASP A 46 15.76 1.50 -40.49
CA ASP A 46 17.21 1.54 -40.31
C ASP A 46 17.78 2.96 -40.25
N GLY A 47 16.91 3.96 -40.31
CA GLY A 47 17.29 5.37 -40.34
C GLY A 47 17.53 5.93 -41.74
N ARG A 48 17.23 5.20 -42.82
CA ARG A 48 17.33 5.69 -44.21
C ARG A 48 16.03 6.30 -44.74
N PHE A 49 14.87 5.82 -44.29
CA PHE A 49 13.57 6.21 -44.82
C PHE A 49 12.77 7.07 -43.84
N SER A 50 12.05 8.06 -44.36
CA SER A 50 11.02 8.83 -43.65
C SER A 50 9.67 8.12 -43.67
N LEU A 51 8.73 8.55 -42.81
CA LEU A 51 7.37 8.00 -42.77
C LEU A 51 6.65 8.11 -44.13
N ASP A 52 6.83 9.23 -44.82
CA ASP A 52 6.22 9.47 -46.12
C ASP A 52 6.81 8.56 -47.20
N GLU A 53 8.12 8.32 -47.17
CA GLU A 53 8.80 7.39 -48.10
C GLU A 53 8.42 5.93 -47.85
N ILE A 54 8.29 5.51 -46.59
CA ILE A 54 7.85 4.14 -46.23
C ILE A 54 6.41 3.90 -46.71
N THR A 55 5.57 4.93 -46.70
CA THR A 55 4.17 4.81 -47.11
C THR A 55 3.91 5.19 -48.57
N ALA A 56 4.92 5.71 -49.29
CA ALA A 56 4.83 6.05 -50.69
C ALA A 56 4.65 4.78 -51.54
N GLY A 57 3.55 4.72 -52.29
CA GLY A 57 3.23 3.58 -53.16
C GLY A 57 2.38 2.48 -52.52
N LEU A 58 2.04 2.59 -51.23
CA LEU A 58 1.04 1.72 -50.62
C LEU A 58 -0.39 2.19 -50.98
N PRO A 59 -1.36 1.27 -51.16
CA PRO A 59 -2.78 1.63 -51.21
C PRO A 59 -3.19 2.45 -49.99
N ALA A 60 -4.14 3.38 -50.13
CA ALA A 60 -4.49 4.34 -49.08
C ALA A 60 -4.76 3.69 -47.70
N ALA A 61 -5.56 2.61 -47.65
CA ALA A 61 -5.85 1.89 -46.42
C ALA A 61 -4.60 1.23 -45.78
N HIS A 62 -3.66 0.75 -46.61
CA HIS A 62 -2.40 0.17 -46.15
C HIS A 62 -1.44 1.25 -45.64
N ALA A 63 -1.40 2.41 -46.30
CA ALA A 63 -0.62 3.55 -45.84
C ALA A 63 -1.12 4.06 -44.48
N GLU A 64 -2.43 4.14 -44.27
CA GLU A 64 -3.01 4.52 -42.97
C GLU A 64 -2.66 3.52 -41.87
N LEU A 65 -2.78 2.21 -42.14
CA LEU A 65 -2.42 1.17 -41.18
C LEU A 65 -0.93 1.21 -40.83
N ALA A 66 -0.04 1.35 -41.83
CA ALA A 66 1.40 1.50 -41.60
C ALA A 66 1.72 2.75 -40.76
N ARG A 67 1.07 3.90 -41.03
CA ARG A 67 1.22 5.12 -40.22
C ARG A 67 0.76 4.90 -38.78
N SER A 68 -0.38 4.23 -38.58
CA SER A 68 -0.90 3.93 -37.24
C SER A 68 0.06 3.05 -36.43
N ILE A 69 0.60 1.99 -37.06
CA ILE A 69 1.57 1.09 -36.42
C ILE A 69 2.86 1.86 -36.09
N LEU A 70 3.43 2.61 -37.03
CA LEU A 70 4.66 3.38 -36.80
C LEU A 70 4.47 4.48 -35.75
N THR A 71 3.30 5.10 -35.70
CA THR A 71 2.95 6.08 -34.65
C THR A 71 2.92 5.42 -33.28
N ARG A 72 2.24 4.27 -33.14
CA ARG A 72 2.21 3.51 -31.87
C ARG A 72 3.60 3.02 -31.46
N LEU A 73 4.40 2.54 -32.40
CA LEU A 73 5.79 2.13 -32.13
C LEU A 73 6.67 3.30 -31.69
N ARG A 74 6.43 4.50 -32.24
CA ARG A 74 7.13 5.73 -31.84
C ARG A 74 6.68 6.19 -30.45
N GLU A 75 5.38 6.23 -30.18
CA GLU A 75 4.82 6.55 -28.87
C GLU A 75 5.32 5.58 -27.79
N ALA A 76 5.51 4.32 -28.15
CA ALA A 76 6.05 3.29 -27.28
C ALA A 76 7.60 3.27 -27.20
N GLY A 77 8.30 4.19 -27.87
CA GLY A 77 9.75 4.30 -27.85
C GLY A 77 10.51 3.19 -28.59
N VAL A 78 9.82 2.35 -29.37
CA VAL A 78 10.41 1.26 -30.17
C VAL A 78 11.07 1.80 -31.44
N VAL A 79 10.53 2.88 -32.01
CA VAL A 79 11.05 3.55 -33.20
C VAL A 79 11.37 5.00 -32.84
N ARG A 80 12.56 5.47 -33.21
CA ARG A 80 12.99 6.85 -33.04
C ARG A 80 13.12 7.58 -34.37
N GLU A 81 12.88 8.88 -34.31
CA GLU A 81 13.22 9.79 -35.41
C GLU A 81 14.67 10.22 -35.28
N ILE A 82 15.42 10.14 -36.38
CA ILE A 82 16.78 10.67 -36.47
C ILE A 82 16.83 11.80 -37.51
N PRO A 83 17.65 12.84 -37.28
CA PRO A 83 17.90 13.87 -38.28
C PRO A 83 18.43 13.24 -39.57
N ALA A 84 18.09 13.83 -40.72
CA ALA A 84 18.72 13.43 -41.98
C ALA A 84 20.19 13.86 -41.94
N GLY A 85 21.08 12.96 -41.51
CA GLY A 85 22.51 13.18 -41.57
C GLY A 85 23.00 13.31 -43.03
N PRO A 86 24.14 13.97 -43.27
CA PRO A 86 24.77 13.97 -44.58
C PRO A 86 25.00 12.52 -44.99
N GLU A 87 24.62 12.15 -46.22
CA GLU A 87 24.72 10.80 -46.76
C GLU A 87 26.14 10.26 -46.54
N SER A 88 26.32 9.44 -45.50
CA SER A 88 27.57 8.73 -45.29
C SER A 88 27.61 7.60 -46.31
N ASP A 89 28.42 7.83 -47.35
CA ASP A 89 28.69 6.87 -48.40
C ASP A 89 29.17 5.53 -47.81
N GLY A 90 28.62 4.43 -48.33
CA GLY A 90 28.44 3.19 -47.58
C GLY A 90 29.71 2.44 -47.17
N ARG A 91 29.81 2.09 -45.88
CA ARG A 91 30.28 0.78 -45.37
C ARG A 91 30.24 0.75 -43.84
N VAL A 92 29.15 0.24 -43.28
CA VAL A 92 29.17 -0.49 -42.01
C VAL A 92 28.23 -1.68 -42.21
N GLU A 93 28.80 -2.81 -42.61
CA GLU A 93 28.07 -4.08 -42.62
C GLU A 93 27.72 -4.49 -41.18
N GLY A 94 26.52 -5.06 -41.03
CA GLY A 94 25.81 -5.16 -39.76
C GLY A 94 26.49 -5.99 -38.68
N SER A 95 26.48 -5.45 -37.46
CA SER A 95 26.48 -6.25 -36.24
C SER A 95 25.02 -6.54 -35.87
N ALA A 96 24.42 -7.49 -36.58
CA ALA A 96 23.16 -8.11 -36.16
C ALA A 96 23.53 -9.42 -35.47
N ALA A 97 23.17 -9.53 -34.19
CA ALA A 97 23.37 -10.72 -33.38
C ALA A 97 22.69 -11.95 -34.03
N ARG A 98 23.49 -12.81 -34.66
CA ARG A 98 23.16 -14.21 -34.91
C ARG A 98 23.93 -15.05 -33.89
N VAL A 99 23.27 -15.41 -32.78
CA VAL A 99 23.70 -16.56 -31.99
C VAL A 99 23.08 -17.79 -32.65
N SER A 100 23.87 -18.44 -33.50
CA SER A 100 23.60 -19.82 -33.90
C SER A 100 23.83 -20.70 -32.68
N ARG A 101 22.89 -21.62 -32.43
CA ARG A 101 23.14 -22.84 -31.65
C ARG A 101 24.37 -23.52 -32.25
N ASP A 102 25.39 -23.73 -31.42
CA ASP A 102 26.33 -24.82 -31.63
C ASP A 102 26.62 -25.48 -30.28
N SER A 103 26.76 -26.79 -30.37
CA SER A 103 26.75 -27.79 -29.31
C SER A 103 28.16 -28.27 -29.01
N GLY A 104 28.48 -28.46 -27.73
CA GLY A 104 29.59 -29.29 -27.25
C GLY A 104 30.97 -28.62 -27.28
N ASP A 105 31.52 -28.30 -26.12
CA ASP A 105 32.53 -29.14 -25.46
C ASP A 105 33.15 -28.41 -24.27
N GLU A 106 33.34 -29.19 -23.20
CA GLU A 106 33.98 -28.79 -21.95
C GLU A 106 35.48 -28.56 -22.18
N GLU A 107 36.01 -27.37 -21.85
CA GLU A 107 37.37 -27.28 -21.31
C GLU A 107 37.63 -26.00 -20.51
N SER A 108 37.98 -26.23 -19.25
CA SER A 108 38.61 -25.36 -18.26
C SER A 108 39.55 -24.29 -18.83
N VAL A 109 39.31 -23.01 -18.50
CA VAL A 109 40.36 -21.98 -18.45
C VAL A 109 40.15 -21.04 -17.26
N ALA A 110 41.22 -20.91 -16.48
CA ALA A 110 41.38 -20.10 -15.28
C ALA A 110 41.13 -18.59 -15.50
N GLY A 111 40.63 -17.92 -14.45
CA GLY A 111 40.41 -16.48 -14.42
C GLY A 111 41.69 -15.66 -14.52
N PRO A 112 41.66 -14.46 -15.14
CA PRO A 112 42.84 -13.62 -15.22
C PRO A 112 43.01 -12.80 -13.94
N ALA A 113 44.24 -12.85 -13.42
CA ALA A 113 44.73 -12.01 -12.35
C ALA A 113 44.80 -10.53 -12.75
N LEU A 114 44.51 -9.67 -11.77
CA LEU A 114 44.66 -8.23 -11.81
C LEU A 114 46.15 -7.84 -11.97
N GLY A 115 46.52 -7.34 -13.15
CA GLY A 115 47.83 -6.76 -13.44
C GLY A 115 47.68 -5.29 -13.81
N GLY A 116 48.33 -4.41 -13.07
CA GLY A 116 48.32 -2.96 -13.26
C GLY A 116 48.98 -2.50 -14.56
N GLY A 117 48.36 -1.50 -15.18
CA GLY A 117 48.85 -0.78 -16.34
C GLY A 117 48.07 0.52 -16.50
N ASP A 118 48.71 1.62 -16.09
CA ASP A 118 48.23 3.00 -16.16
C ASP A 118 48.31 3.48 -17.62
N GLU A 119 47.18 3.42 -18.34
CA GLU A 119 46.81 4.23 -19.51
C GLU A 119 45.55 3.60 -20.14
N VAL A 120 44.36 4.12 -19.82
CA VAL A 120 43.09 3.69 -20.43
C VAL A 120 42.87 4.47 -21.73
N PRO A 121 42.95 3.86 -22.93
CA PRO A 121 42.73 4.56 -24.18
C PRO A 121 41.23 4.70 -24.43
N GLY A 122 40.69 5.91 -24.28
CA GLY A 122 39.59 6.54 -25.04
C GLY A 122 38.24 5.84 -25.28
N GLY A 123 38.05 4.56 -25.01
CA GLY A 123 36.91 3.74 -25.47
C GLY A 123 36.20 2.91 -24.39
N GLY A 124 36.46 3.15 -23.11
CA GLY A 124 36.01 2.27 -22.01
C GLY A 124 34.52 2.32 -21.62
N PHE A 125 33.78 3.37 -21.99
CA PHE A 125 32.41 3.61 -21.49
C PHE A 125 31.33 3.60 -22.59
N ALA A 126 31.58 2.85 -23.66
CA ALA A 126 30.64 2.79 -24.79
C ALA A 126 29.25 2.28 -24.36
N GLY A 127 29.20 1.36 -23.39
CA GLY A 127 27.96 0.81 -22.85
C GLY A 127 27.12 1.84 -22.10
N GLU A 128 27.73 2.62 -21.20
CA GLU A 128 27.08 3.66 -20.41
C GLU A 128 26.61 4.81 -21.31
N VAL A 129 27.44 5.24 -22.25
CA VAL A 129 27.07 6.28 -23.21
C VAL A 129 25.92 5.80 -24.11
N ALA A 130 25.92 4.54 -24.54
CA ALA A 130 24.82 3.96 -25.30
C ALA A 130 23.52 3.88 -24.47
N LEU A 131 23.60 3.53 -23.19
CA LEU A 131 22.46 3.54 -22.27
C LEU A 131 21.85 4.95 -22.15
N VAL A 132 22.69 5.98 -22.00
CA VAL A 132 22.24 7.38 -21.93
C VAL A 132 21.67 7.84 -23.27
N ALA A 133 22.31 7.47 -24.38
CA ALA A 133 21.86 7.80 -25.74
C ALA A 133 20.52 7.15 -26.14
N ALA A 134 20.10 6.11 -25.43
CA ALA A 134 18.75 5.55 -25.59
C ALA A 134 17.66 6.47 -25.02
N HIS A 135 18.00 7.44 -24.16
CA HIS A 135 17.01 8.23 -23.41
C HIS A 135 17.11 9.74 -23.65
N VAL A 136 18.30 10.28 -23.94
CA VAL A 136 18.50 11.73 -24.11
C VAL A 136 19.37 12.06 -25.32
N GLU A 137 19.02 13.15 -26.00
CA GLU A 137 19.92 13.79 -26.97
C GLU A 137 21.15 14.38 -26.26
N GLY A 138 22.30 14.40 -26.92
CA GLY A 138 23.53 14.89 -26.30
C GLY A 138 24.07 13.97 -25.19
N ALA A 139 23.84 12.65 -25.31
CA ALA A 139 24.25 11.65 -24.33
C ALA A 139 25.70 11.74 -23.85
N ARG A 140 26.62 12.13 -24.74
CA ARG A 140 28.02 12.33 -24.36
C ARG A 140 28.19 13.46 -23.35
N ALA A 141 27.56 14.61 -23.61
CA ALA A 141 27.59 15.74 -22.68
C ALA A 141 26.89 15.41 -21.36
N ALA A 142 25.79 14.64 -21.40
CA ALA A 142 25.13 14.15 -20.20
C ALA A 142 26.03 13.21 -19.39
N PHE A 143 26.71 12.27 -20.05
CA PHE A 143 27.66 11.37 -19.42
C PHE A 143 28.88 12.11 -18.88
N ASP A 144 29.42 13.09 -19.61
CA ASP A 144 30.53 13.92 -19.13
C ASP A 144 30.16 14.66 -17.83
N ARG A 145 28.90 15.14 -17.68
CA ARG A 145 28.43 15.66 -16.38
C ARG A 145 28.49 14.62 -15.27
N PHE A 146 28.09 13.38 -15.53
CA PHE A 146 28.19 12.30 -14.55
C PHE A 146 29.65 12.05 -14.13
N ARG A 147 30.60 12.12 -15.07
CA ARG A 147 32.02 11.92 -14.78
C ARG A 147 32.58 12.97 -13.81
N GLU A 148 32.14 14.21 -13.95
CA GLU A 148 32.58 15.35 -13.14
C GLU A 148 31.88 15.44 -11.77
N LEU A 149 30.89 14.58 -11.48
CA LEU A 149 30.21 14.59 -10.19
C LEU A 149 31.15 14.25 -9.03
N LYS A 150 31.07 15.06 -7.99
CA LYS A 150 31.69 14.80 -6.68
C LYS A 150 30.73 13.99 -5.83
N VAL A 151 31.03 12.71 -5.71
CA VAL A 151 30.21 11.74 -4.98
C VAL A 151 30.92 11.28 -3.72
N ALA A 152 30.24 11.40 -2.58
CA ALA A 152 30.66 10.74 -1.34
C ALA A 152 29.74 9.56 -1.02
N VAL A 153 30.31 8.41 -0.73
CA VAL A 153 29.62 7.25 -0.16
C VAL A 153 30.01 7.16 1.32
N ALA A 154 29.12 7.62 2.20
CA ALA A 154 29.41 7.72 3.62
C ALA A 154 28.67 6.64 4.42
N ARG A 155 29.39 5.97 5.31
CA ARG A 155 28.85 4.91 6.16
C ARG A 155 28.48 5.44 7.55
N ASP A 156 27.33 5.00 8.04
CA ASP A 156 26.84 5.29 9.41
C ASP A 156 27.33 4.23 10.41
N ASP A 157 27.61 3.02 9.91
CA ASP A 157 28.09 1.87 10.69
C ASP A 157 29.33 1.27 9.99
N PRO A 158 30.45 1.02 10.69
CA PRO A 158 31.61 0.33 10.12
C PRO A 158 31.28 -1.00 9.44
N ALA A 159 30.24 -1.71 9.88
CA ALA A 159 29.80 -2.97 9.26
C ALA A 159 29.27 -2.80 7.83
N GLU A 160 28.99 -1.57 7.38
CA GLU A 160 28.56 -1.24 6.02
C GLU A 160 29.73 -0.94 5.07
N GLU A 161 30.97 -1.04 5.53
CA GLU A 161 32.17 -0.82 4.71
C GLU A 161 32.18 -1.62 3.40
N PRO A 162 31.87 -2.94 3.37
CA PRO A 162 31.85 -3.69 2.12
C PRO A 162 30.85 -3.15 1.10
N LEU A 163 29.68 -2.72 1.56
CA LEU A 163 28.63 -2.17 0.70
C LEU A 163 29.01 -0.79 0.16
N ALA A 164 29.54 0.07 1.02
CA ALA A 164 30.00 1.40 0.63
C ALA A 164 31.14 1.34 -0.41
N GLU A 165 32.12 0.46 -0.19
CA GLU A 165 33.22 0.24 -1.14
C GLU A 165 32.73 -0.36 -2.46
N ALA A 166 31.81 -1.31 -2.43
CA ALA A 166 31.24 -1.88 -3.65
C ALA A 166 30.49 -0.83 -4.49
N ILE A 167 29.69 0.04 -3.85
CA ILE A 167 29.01 1.16 -4.52
C ILE A 167 30.03 2.10 -5.16
N ALA A 168 31.06 2.49 -4.41
CA ALA A 168 32.08 3.41 -4.91
C ALA A 168 32.90 2.81 -6.05
N ALA A 169 33.28 1.53 -5.94
CA ALA A 169 33.97 0.79 -6.99
C ALA A 169 33.12 0.74 -8.27
N PHE A 170 31.82 0.45 -8.16
CA PHE A 170 30.91 0.43 -9.30
C PHE A 170 30.77 1.81 -9.97
N LEU A 171 30.66 2.89 -9.18
CA LEU A 171 30.59 4.26 -9.72
C LEU A 171 31.85 4.65 -10.48
N ARG A 172 33.04 4.34 -9.92
CA ARG A 172 34.32 4.58 -10.60
C ARG A 172 34.42 3.78 -11.89
N ALA A 173 34.04 2.49 -11.85
CA ALA A 173 34.00 1.62 -13.02
C ALA A 173 33.00 2.10 -14.09
N SER A 174 31.94 2.81 -13.69
CA SER A 174 30.96 3.44 -14.59
C SER A 174 31.41 4.80 -15.13
N GLY A 175 32.58 5.31 -14.70
CA GLY A 175 33.20 6.53 -15.24
C GLY A 175 33.17 7.77 -14.32
N ALA A 176 32.60 7.69 -13.12
CA ALA A 176 32.63 8.80 -12.16
C ALA A 176 34.06 9.03 -11.66
N ALA A 177 34.61 10.22 -11.87
CA ALA A 177 36.02 10.52 -11.59
C ALA A 177 36.27 10.89 -10.12
N HIS A 178 35.27 11.44 -9.42
CA HIS A 178 35.42 12.00 -8.08
C HIS A 178 34.56 11.28 -7.05
N VAL A 179 34.87 9.98 -6.83
CA VAL A 179 34.15 9.14 -5.86
C VAL A 179 35.03 8.83 -4.65
N ARG A 180 34.54 9.17 -3.45
CA ARG A 180 35.21 8.88 -2.18
C ARG A 180 34.31 8.08 -1.23
N VAL A 181 34.94 7.30 -0.35
CA VAL A 181 34.30 6.53 0.71
C VAL A 181 34.80 7.06 2.04
N GLY A 182 33.92 7.18 3.04
CA GLY A 182 34.31 7.66 4.36
C GLY A 182 33.21 7.45 5.40
N ASP A 183 33.46 7.91 6.62
CA ASP A 183 32.49 7.84 7.71
C ASP A 183 31.58 9.08 7.69
N ALA A 184 30.26 8.88 7.84
CA ALA A 184 29.28 9.96 7.78
C ALA A 184 29.50 11.03 8.86
N GLY A 185 30.05 10.65 10.02
CA GLY A 185 30.39 11.57 11.11
C GLY A 185 31.67 12.38 10.90
N GLU A 186 32.47 12.06 9.88
CA GLU A 186 33.73 12.76 9.56
C GLU A 186 33.56 13.81 8.45
N LEU A 187 32.39 13.85 7.80
CA LEU A 187 32.07 14.83 6.77
C LEU A 187 31.91 16.22 7.38
N GLY A 188 32.93 17.06 7.23
CA GLY A 188 32.86 18.46 7.62
C GLY A 188 31.89 19.28 6.75
N GLU A 189 31.38 20.39 7.27
CA GLU A 189 30.46 21.27 6.52
C GLU A 189 31.04 21.67 5.16
N GLU A 190 32.27 22.22 5.11
CA GLU A 190 32.92 22.65 3.88
C GLU A 190 32.97 21.56 2.82
N GLU A 191 33.17 20.32 3.26
CA GLU A 191 33.20 19.17 2.37
C GLU A 191 31.81 18.86 1.82
N LEU A 192 30.78 18.87 2.66
CA LEU A 192 29.37 18.76 2.24
C LEU A 192 28.98 19.85 1.22
N TRP A 193 29.48 21.09 1.40
CA TRP A 193 29.24 22.20 0.47
C TRP A 193 29.83 21.97 -0.93
N SER A 194 30.83 21.08 -1.03
CA SER A 194 31.53 20.78 -2.28
C SER A 194 30.96 19.59 -3.05
N LEU A 195 30.07 18.79 -2.43
CA LEU A 195 29.51 17.57 -3.03
C LEU A 195 28.34 17.87 -3.96
N ASP A 196 28.20 17.05 -5.00
CA ASP A 196 27.01 16.99 -5.84
C ASP A 196 26.07 15.86 -5.39
N VAL A 197 26.63 14.74 -4.94
CA VAL A 197 25.88 13.57 -4.47
C VAL A 197 26.45 13.02 -3.17
N LEU A 198 25.58 12.76 -2.20
CA LEU A 198 25.87 12.05 -0.95
C LEU A 198 25.04 10.76 -0.88
N LEU A 199 25.70 9.61 -0.81
CA LEU A 199 25.08 8.31 -0.58
C LEU A 199 25.36 7.87 0.85
N LEU A 200 24.33 7.62 1.64
CA LEU A 200 24.45 7.21 3.04
C LEU A 200 24.13 5.72 3.19
N THR A 201 25.09 4.92 3.64
CA THR A 201 24.91 3.49 3.93
C THR A 201 24.72 3.26 5.43
N SER A 202 23.71 2.48 5.84
CA SER A 202 23.43 2.25 7.26
C SER A 202 22.79 0.88 7.51
N ALA A 203 23.16 0.25 8.63
CA ALA A 203 22.57 -0.99 9.10
C ALA A 203 21.33 -0.72 9.98
N LEU A 204 20.21 -1.37 9.68
CA LEU A 204 19.03 -1.43 10.54
C LEU A 204 19.21 -2.57 11.55
N GLY A 205 19.57 -2.23 12.78
CA GLY A 205 19.78 -3.19 13.86
C GLY A 205 19.52 -2.60 15.25
N PRO A 206 19.28 -3.43 16.27
CA PRO A 206 19.04 -2.96 17.63
C PRO A 206 20.25 -2.21 18.22
N ALA A 207 21.46 -2.46 17.70
CA ALA A 207 22.68 -1.74 18.09
C ALA A 207 22.73 -0.32 17.51
N SER A 208 22.21 -0.09 16.29
CA SER A 208 22.15 1.24 15.67
C SER A 208 21.06 2.14 16.27
N ALA A 209 20.10 1.59 17.03
CA ALA A 209 19.12 2.38 17.77
C ALA A 209 19.71 3.18 18.95
N LYS A 210 20.89 2.80 19.47
CA LYS A 210 21.60 3.53 20.54
C LYS A 210 22.77 4.37 20.04
N GLY A 211 23.30 4.06 18.86
CA GLY A 211 24.44 4.75 18.29
C GLY A 211 23.96 6.02 17.60
N ARG A 212 24.14 7.16 18.28
CA ARG A 212 24.06 8.53 17.73
C ARG A 212 23.04 8.63 16.60
N SER A 213 21.82 9.05 16.92
CA SER A 213 21.19 9.99 15.99
C SER A 213 22.31 10.95 15.55
N TRP A 214 22.47 11.17 14.26
CA TRP A 214 22.89 12.50 13.85
C TRP A 214 22.00 13.44 14.68
N GLY A 215 22.56 14.00 15.75
CA GLY A 215 21.89 14.33 17.01
C GLY A 215 21.09 15.61 16.93
N GLY A 216 20.31 15.72 15.88
CA GLY A 216 19.92 16.93 15.21
C GLY A 216 19.85 16.58 13.75
N ASN A 217 18.63 16.31 13.28
CA ASN A 217 18.20 16.46 11.91
C ASN A 217 19.32 16.32 10.86
N PRO A 218 19.56 15.14 10.25
CA PRO A 218 20.25 15.04 8.97
C PRO A 218 19.33 15.59 7.88
N ALA A 219 18.88 16.83 8.02
CA ALA A 219 18.96 17.74 6.92
C ALA A 219 20.47 18.00 6.79
N PRO A 220 21.25 17.24 5.99
CA PRO A 220 22.41 17.88 5.39
C PRO A 220 21.84 19.18 4.85
N VAL A 221 22.34 20.31 5.38
CA VAL A 221 21.93 21.67 5.04
C VAL A 221 21.30 21.62 3.67
N ALA A 222 19.96 21.75 3.60
CA ALA A 222 19.17 21.55 2.39
C ALA A 222 19.61 22.62 1.39
N ARG A 223 20.77 22.37 0.82
CA ARG A 223 21.48 23.27 -0.04
C ARG A 223 20.93 22.97 -1.40
N ASP A 224 20.54 24.02 -2.08
CA ASP A 224 20.18 23.95 -3.47
C ASP A 224 21.30 23.22 -4.25
N GLY A 225 20.95 22.07 -4.83
CA GLY A 225 21.82 21.29 -5.71
C GLY A 225 22.47 20.02 -5.12
N LEU A 226 22.48 19.81 -3.80
CA LEU A 226 22.98 18.53 -3.25
C LEU A 226 21.92 17.44 -3.44
N ALA A 227 22.31 16.32 -4.03
CA ALA A 227 21.48 15.14 -4.13
C ALA A 227 21.84 14.11 -3.06
N VAL A 228 20.83 13.51 -2.45
CA VAL A 228 21.03 12.54 -1.37
C VAL A 228 20.36 11.23 -1.75
N GLY A 229 21.06 10.11 -1.51
CA GLY A 229 20.53 8.76 -1.59
C GLY A 229 20.83 7.99 -0.32
N TYR A 230 19.97 7.04 0.02
CA TYR A 230 20.12 6.21 1.21
C TYR A 230 20.15 4.75 0.81
N VAL A 231 21.03 3.97 1.42
CA VAL A 231 21.11 2.53 1.28
C VAL A 231 21.06 1.93 2.68
N LEU A 232 20.01 1.18 2.95
CA LEU A 232 19.69 0.66 4.28
C LEU A 232 19.71 -0.85 4.22
N ARG A 233 20.54 -1.47 5.06
CA ARG A 233 20.66 -2.92 5.15
C ARG A 233 19.83 -3.43 6.32
N GLU A 234 18.93 -4.36 6.07
CA GLU A 234 18.06 -4.94 7.10
C GLU A 234 18.01 -6.47 6.98
N GLY A 235 18.67 -7.18 7.89
CA GLY A 235 18.76 -8.64 7.79
C GLY A 235 19.37 -9.05 6.44
N THR A 236 18.58 -9.67 5.57
CA THR A 236 18.92 -10.08 4.19
C THR A 236 18.53 -9.06 3.13
N ASP A 237 17.74 -8.06 3.49
CA ASP A 237 17.21 -7.08 2.56
C ASP A 237 18.16 -5.90 2.43
N ILE A 238 18.37 -5.43 1.20
CA ILE A 238 19.00 -4.15 0.93
C ILE A 238 17.95 -3.21 0.34
N TRP A 239 17.69 -2.14 1.06
CA TRP A 239 16.80 -1.08 0.67
C TRP A 239 17.62 0.07 0.11
N TYR A 240 17.15 0.73 -0.95
CA TYR A 240 17.71 2.02 -1.32
C TYR A 240 16.65 3.00 -1.81
N VAL A 241 16.85 4.26 -1.43
CA VAL A 241 16.06 5.41 -1.90
C VAL A 241 16.77 5.98 -3.13
N PRO A 242 16.09 6.15 -4.27
CA PRO A 242 16.65 6.79 -5.45
C PRO A 242 17.24 8.16 -5.12
N VAL A 243 18.38 8.48 -5.73
CA VAL A 243 19.07 9.77 -5.57
C VAL A 243 18.14 10.90 -6.01
N ARG A 244 17.96 11.90 -5.14
CA ARG A 244 17.06 13.03 -5.36
C ARG A 244 17.67 14.32 -4.89
N ALA A 245 17.27 15.43 -5.51
CA ALA A 245 17.68 16.75 -5.06
C ALA A 245 17.01 17.09 -3.72
N ALA A 246 17.75 17.68 -2.78
CA ALA A 246 17.26 17.95 -1.43
C ALA A 246 16.02 18.87 -1.34
N LYS A 247 15.70 19.65 -2.38
CA LYS A 247 14.58 20.59 -2.44
C LYS A 247 13.29 20.00 -3.04
N GLU A 248 13.29 18.73 -3.40
CA GLU A 248 12.08 18.08 -3.91
C GLU A 248 10.97 18.05 -2.85
N ASP A 249 9.72 17.92 -3.29
CA ASP A 249 8.53 17.94 -2.44
C ASP A 249 8.73 17.07 -1.18
N PRO A 250 8.65 17.66 0.04
CA PRO A 250 8.87 16.92 1.28
C PRO A 250 7.84 15.80 1.49
N LEU A 251 6.65 15.90 0.87
CA LEU A 251 5.64 14.84 0.90
C LEU A 251 5.97 13.69 -0.05
N ALA A 252 6.75 13.95 -1.10
CA ALA A 252 7.15 12.95 -2.08
C ALA A 252 8.50 12.27 -1.74
N THR A 253 9.21 12.73 -0.70
CA THR A 253 10.58 12.32 -0.41
C THR A 253 10.61 11.34 0.76
N VAL A 254 10.99 10.09 0.46
CA VAL A 254 11.24 9.07 1.48
C VAL A 254 12.43 9.51 2.34
N ARG A 255 12.18 9.66 3.63
CA ARG A 255 13.23 9.98 4.60
C ARG A 255 13.69 8.72 5.33
N PRO A 256 14.95 8.65 5.78
CA PRO A 256 15.47 7.45 6.45
C PRO A 256 14.74 7.10 7.74
N GLY A 257 14.34 8.11 8.52
CA GLY A 257 13.60 7.87 9.75
C GLY A 257 12.19 7.34 9.45
N SER A 258 11.56 7.72 8.33
CA SER A 258 10.31 7.11 7.85
C SER A 258 10.47 5.61 7.64
N LEU A 259 11.58 5.22 7.01
CA LEU A 259 11.87 3.83 6.75
C LEU A 259 12.18 3.09 8.06
N ARG A 260 13.05 3.66 8.90
CA ARG A 260 13.42 3.13 10.22
C ARG A 260 12.22 2.97 11.16
N ALA A 261 11.27 3.90 11.12
CA ALA A 261 10.05 3.83 11.93
C ALA A 261 9.16 2.65 11.51
N ARG A 262 9.04 2.42 10.19
CA ARG A 262 8.16 1.38 9.63
C ARG A 262 8.80 -0.01 9.50
N LEU A 263 10.13 -0.14 9.50
CA LEU A 263 10.81 -1.43 9.33
C LEU A 263 11.05 -2.24 10.62
N ARG A 264 10.76 -1.75 11.83
CA ARG A 264 11.14 -2.42 13.11
C ARG A 264 10.64 -3.87 13.37
N ARG A 265 10.03 -4.57 12.42
CA ARG A 265 9.79 -6.02 12.48
C ARG A 265 10.93 -6.77 11.78
N ALA A 266 12.05 -6.91 12.48
CA ALA A 266 13.14 -7.77 12.02
C ALA A 266 12.61 -9.21 11.78
N PRO A 267 12.91 -9.84 10.63
CA PRO A 267 12.62 -11.26 10.43
C PRO A 267 13.35 -12.11 11.49
N ARG A 268 12.68 -13.16 11.98
CA ARG A 268 13.11 -13.94 13.16
C ARG A 268 14.38 -14.79 12.94
N VAL A 269 14.83 -14.99 11.69
CA VAL A 269 16.07 -15.70 11.39
C VAL A 269 16.69 -15.09 10.12
N PRO A 270 17.78 -14.32 10.20
CA PRO A 270 18.47 -13.82 9.02
C PRO A 270 19.32 -14.95 8.40
N GLU A 271 19.14 -15.21 7.12
CA GLU A 271 20.23 -15.76 6.31
C GLU A 271 21.30 -14.66 6.12
N PRO A 272 22.58 -15.01 5.95
CA PRO A 272 23.62 -14.00 5.73
C PRO A 272 23.49 -13.36 4.34
N ILE A 273 23.62 -12.04 4.28
CA ILE A 273 23.84 -11.31 3.02
C ILE A 273 25.11 -11.85 2.36
N THR A 274 25.00 -12.22 1.09
CA THR A 274 26.13 -12.70 0.29
C THR A 274 26.78 -11.57 -0.50
N ASP A 275 28.01 -11.76 -0.97
CA ASP A 275 28.71 -10.79 -1.83
C ASP A 275 27.88 -10.42 -3.06
N LEU A 276 27.10 -11.36 -3.60
CA LEU A 276 26.21 -11.14 -4.74
C LEU A 276 25.10 -10.12 -4.45
N HIS A 277 24.58 -10.06 -3.22
CA HIS A 277 23.61 -9.03 -2.84
C HIS A 277 24.25 -7.65 -2.80
N VAL A 278 25.48 -7.56 -2.28
CA VAL A 278 26.26 -6.32 -2.22
C VAL A 278 26.59 -5.82 -3.64
N GLU A 279 27.03 -6.71 -4.52
CA GLU A 279 27.28 -6.39 -5.93
C GLU A 279 26.01 -5.93 -6.66
N ALA A 280 24.89 -6.64 -6.47
CA ALA A 280 23.60 -6.27 -7.06
C ALA A 280 23.14 -4.90 -6.57
N ALA A 281 23.24 -4.63 -5.27
CA ALA A 281 22.91 -3.33 -4.69
C ALA A 281 23.82 -2.22 -5.23
N ALA A 282 25.13 -2.44 -5.26
CA ALA A 282 26.10 -1.50 -5.80
C ALA A 282 25.78 -1.13 -7.26
N ALA A 283 25.50 -2.14 -8.09
CA ALA A 283 25.14 -1.92 -9.49
C ALA A 283 23.83 -1.15 -9.65
N GLN A 284 22.81 -1.45 -8.84
CA GLN A 284 21.52 -0.75 -8.90
C GLN A 284 21.62 0.70 -8.41
N VAL A 285 22.29 0.94 -7.28
CA VAL A 285 22.50 2.28 -6.72
C VAL A 285 23.35 3.12 -7.67
N GLY A 286 24.45 2.57 -8.19
CA GLY A 286 25.29 3.29 -9.15
C GLY A 286 24.57 3.65 -10.45
N ARG A 287 23.73 2.73 -10.97
CA ARG A 287 22.84 3.04 -12.12
C ARG A 287 21.82 4.11 -11.78
N ALA A 288 21.28 4.15 -10.55
CA ALA A 288 20.36 5.19 -10.13
C ALA A 288 21.06 6.57 -10.11
N VAL A 289 22.29 6.66 -9.61
CA VAL A 289 23.11 7.89 -9.65
C VAL A 289 23.37 8.34 -11.09
N LEU A 290 23.80 7.41 -11.96
CA LEU A 290 24.03 7.71 -13.38
C LEU A 290 22.76 8.23 -14.06
N ARG A 291 21.62 7.58 -13.80
CA ARG A 291 20.34 7.99 -14.38
C ARG A 291 19.89 9.36 -13.89
N TRP A 292 20.04 9.63 -12.60
CA TRP A 292 19.76 10.95 -12.02
C TRP A 292 20.64 12.03 -12.66
N ALA A 293 21.95 11.83 -12.70
CA ALA A 293 22.93 12.77 -13.24
C ALA A 293 22.71 13.12 -14.72
N THR A 294 22.22 12.13 -15.48
CA THR A 294 21.99 12.26 -16.92
C THR A 294 20.56 12.69 -17.27
N GLY A 295 19.66 12.81 -16.30
CA GLY A 295 18.24 13.11 -16.53
C GLY A 295 17.47 11.95 -17.17
N THR A 296 17.96 10.72 -17.03
CA THR A 296 17.38 9.48 -17.61
C THR A 296 16.70 8.61 -16.56
N ALA A 297 16.45 9.16 -15.36
CA ALA A 297 15.67 8.50 -14.32
C ALA A 297 14.25 8.26 -14.80
N ASP A 298 13.72 7.07 -14.54
CA ASP A 298 12.32 6.75 -14.88
C ASP A 298 11.40 7.48 -13.90
N PRO A 299 10.56 8.43 -14.37
CA PRO A 299 9.67 9.19 -13.49
C PRO A 299 8.69 8.28 -12.73
N ARG A 300 8.39 7.07 -13.23
CA ARG A 300 7.53 6.09 -12.56
C ARG A 300 8.17 5.52 -11.29
N HIS A 301 9.49 5.55 -11.20
CA HIS A 301 10.26 5.10 -10.03
C HIS A 301 10.66 6.24 -9.10
N ALA A 302 10.41 7.48 -9.49
CA ALA A 302 10.72 8.64 -8.66
C ALA A 302 9.95 8.51 -7.34
N GLY A 303 10.67 8.50 -6.22
CA GLY A 303 10.08 8.49 -4.87
C GLY A 303 9.70 7.11 -4.38
N ARG A 304 9.99 6.06 -5.15
CA ARG A 304 9.82 4.68 -4.72
C ARG A 304 11.09 4.16 -4.10
N LEU A 305 10.97 3.56 -2.92
CA LEU A 305 12.02 2.76 -2.31
C LEU A 305 12.19 1.47 -3.10
N THR A 306 13.43 1.06 -3.35
CA THR A 306 13.70 -0.24 -3.97
C THR A 306 14.24 -1.19 -2.92
N ARG A 307 13.69 -2.41 -2.89
CA ARG A 307 14.13 -3.52 -2.07
C ARG A 307 14.83 -4.55 -2.93
N ILE A 308 15.97 -5.05 -2.48
CA ILE A 308 16.64 -6.23 -3.03
C ILE A 308 16.53 -7.31 -1.96
N GLY A 309 15.65 -8.28 -2.20
CA GLY A 309 15.40 -9.37 -1.26
C GLY A 309 16.38 -10.54 -1.37
N PRO A 310 16.21 -11.58 -0.53
CA PRO A 310 17.14 -12.72 -0.41
C PRO A 310 17.38 -13.50 -1.71
N GLY A 311 16.38 -13.54 -2.59
CA GLY A 311 16.49 -14.17 -3.91
C GLY A 311 16.97 -13.23 -5.02
N LEU A 312 17.58 -12.09 -4.66
CA LEU A 312 17.84 -10.93 -5.54
C LEU A 312 16.57 -10.39 -6.23
N VAL A 313 15.39 -10.75 -5.71
CA VAL A 313 14.12 -10.23 -6.21
C VAL A 313 14.07 -8.76 -5.87
N THR A 314 13.95 -7.94 -6.92
CA THR A 314 13.85 -6.49 -6.76
C THR A 314 12.38 -6.09 -6.75
N SER A 315 11.92 -5.52 -5.64
CA SER A 315 10.57 -4.93 -5.54
C SER A 315 10.68 -3.42 -5.29
N ARG A 316 9.61 -2.69 -5.62
CA ARG A 316 9.56 -1.23 -5.46
C ARG A 316 8.34 -0.87 -4.63
N HIS A 317 8.56 -0.01 -3.66
CA HIS A 317 7.58 0.32 -2.66
C HIS A 317 7.39 1.83 -2.55
N HIS A 318 6.15 2.26 -2.33
CA HIS A 318 5.87 3.63 -1.91
C HIS A 318 6.03 3.73 -0.41
N CYS A 319 6.87 4.64 0.05
CA CYS A 319 7.07 4.90 1.47
C CYS A 319 6.70 6.36 1.74
N PRO A 320 5.43 6.67 2.07
CA PRO A 320 5.07 8.04 2.41
C PRO A 320 5.92 8.52 3.59
N PRO A 321 6.18 9.83 3.74
CA PRO A 321 6.88 10.31 4.93
C PRO A 321 6.13 9.89 6.20
N HIS A 322 6.85 9.60 7.27
CA HIS A 322 6.27 9.29 8.56
C HIS A 322 5.77 10.60 9.20
N PRO A 323 4.60 10.60 9.88
CA PRO A 323 4.02 11.79 10.47
C PRO A 323 5.01 12.65 11.28
N TYR A 324 5.86 12.00 12.09
CA TYR A 324 6.82 12.68 12.96
C TYR A 324 8.01 13.32 12.25
N GLU A 325 8.25 12.96 10.99
CA GLU A 325 9.29 13.63 10.21
C GLU A 325 8.76 14.85 9.47
N LEU A 326 7.44 14.98 9.35
CA LEU A 326 6.84 16.18 8.79
C LEU A 326 6.74 17.27 9.87
N PRO A 327 6.88 18.54 9.48
CA PRO A 327 6.59 19.65 10.38
C PRO A 327 5.17 19.54 10.91
N ALA A 328 5.00 19.70 12.22
CA ALA A 328 3.70 19.83 12.84
C ALA A 328 3.70 21.09 13.69
N ALA A 329 2.77 21.99 13.40
CA ALA A 329 2.52 23.14 14.24
C ALA A 329 1.64 22.73 15.42
N ALA A 330 1.86 23.37 16.57
CA ALA A 330 0.94 23.27 17.69
C ALA A 330 -0.47 23.69 17.25
N PRO A 331 -1.53 22.95 17.66
CA PRO A 331 -2.88 23.26 17.23
C PRO A 331 -3.37 24.49 18.00
N THR A 332 -3.95 25.45 17.27
CA THR A 332 -4.64 26.60 17.87
C THR A 332 -6.12 26.54 17.51
N PRO A 333 -7.02 27.07 18.36
CA PRO A 333 -8.44 27.15 18.01
C PRO A 333 -8.69 27.81 16.65
N GLU A 334 -7.97 28.88 16.34
CA GLU A 334 -8.08 29.61 15.08
C GLU A 334 -7.65 28.75 13.88
N ALA A 335 -6.55 28.00 14.01
CA ALA A 335 -6.08 27.10 12.96
C ALA A 335 -7.06 25.95 12.70
N VAL A 336 -7.65 25.38 13.76
CA VAL A 336 -8.63 24.29 13.62
C VAL A 336 -9.92 24.80 12.99
N LEU A 337 -10.41 25.97 13.40
CA LEU A 337 -11.59 26.59 12.79
C LEU A 337 -11.35 26.86 11.30
N SER A 338 -10.21 27.49 10.95
CA SER A 338 -9.84 27.74 9.56
C SER A 338 -9.73 26.45 8.75
N ARG A 339 -9.20 25.37 9.35
CA ARG A 339 -9.15 24.05 8.71
C ARG A 339 -10.55 23.50 8.44
N VAL A 340 -11.48 23.59 9.40
CA VAL A 340 -12.86 23.15 9.23
C VAL A 340 -13.58 23.95 8.14
N GLU A 341 -13.44 25.27 8.13
CA GLU A 341 -13.99 26.13 7.08
C GLU A 341 -13.45 25.77 5.70
N HIS A 342 -12.14 25.52 5.62
CA HIS A 342 -11.52 25.06 4.38
C HIS A 342 -12.11 23.72 3.92
N LEU A 343 -12.22 22.72 4.80
CA LEU A 343 -12.80 21.41 4.47
C LEU A 343 -14.26 21.50 4.03
N ARG A 344 -15.06 22.36 4.68
CA ARG A 344 -16.44 22.67 4.28
C ARG A 344 -16.53 23.32 2.90
N SER A 345 -15.51 24.08 2.52
CA SER A 345 -15.47 24.78 1.22
C SER A 345 -14.92 23.94 0.07
N LEU A 346 -14.37 22.75 0.35
CA LEU A 346 -13.84 21.88 -0.70
C LEU A 346 -14.97 21.44 -1.63
N PRO A 347 -14.75 21.45 -2.96
CA PRO A 347 -15.70 20.84 -3.88
C PRO A 347 -15.79 19.33 -3.60
N ALA A 348 -16.88 18.71 -4.08
CA ALA A 348 -16.99 17.26 -4.07
C ALA A 348 -15.75 16.64 -4.74
N GLU A 349 -15.15 15.66 -4.05
CA GLU A 349 -13.94 14.99 -4.48
C GLU A 349 -14.12 14.29 -5.83
N ASP A 350 -13.15 14.45 -6.72
CA ASP A 350 -13.09 13.73 -7.99
C ASP A 350 -12.62 12.29 -7.77
N GLY A 351 -13.54 11.32 -7.90
CA GLY A 351 -13.30 9.91 -7.62
C GLY A 351 -12.05 9.32 -8.31
N PRO A 352 -11.89 9.49 -9.64
CA PRO A 352 -10.67 9.11 -10.35
C PRO A 352 -9.38 9.72 -9.79
N ALA A 353 -9.35 11.03 -9.53
CA ALA A 353 -8.17 11.70 -8.98
C ALA A 353 -7.82 11.18 -7.57
N PHE A 354 -8.84 10.94 -6.73
CA PHE A 354 -8.67 10.30 -5.43
C PHE A 354 -8.13 8.88 -5.58
N SER A 355 -8.71 8.07 -6.47
CA SER A 355 -8.27 6.69 -6.73
C SER A 355 -6.79 6.64 -7.11
N ASP A 356 -6.35 7.52 -8.01
CA ASP A 356 -4.95 7.62 -8.41
C ASP A 356 -4.03 7.99 -7.23
N ALA A 357 -4.48 8.90 -6.34
CA ALA A 357 -3.73 9.26 -5.14
C ALA A 357 -3.70 8.11 -4.11
N ALA A 358 -4.82 7.45 -3.89
CA ALA A 358 -4.96 6.30 -3.00
C ALA A 358 -4.12 5.10 -3.48
N ILE A 359 -4.05 4.84 -4.79
CA ILE A 359 -3.19 3.79 -5.38
C ILE A 359 -1.71 4.11 -5.16
N ARG A 360 -1.31 5.39 -5.17
CA ARG A 360 0.07 5.78 -4.84
C ARG A 360 0.39 5.62 -3.36
N ALA A 361 -0.58 5.80 -2.48
CA ALA A 361 -0.40 5.53 -1.04
C ALA A 361 -0.46 4.04 -0.71
N ALA A 362 -1.27 3.26 -1.42
CA ALA A 362 -1.38 1.83 -1.20
C ALA A 362 -0.04 1.13 -1.47
N ASP A 363 0.50 0.48 -0.45
CA ASP A 363 1.76 -0.26 -0.55
C ASP A 363 1.74 -1.43 0.42
N GLU A 364 2.30 -2.57 -0.01
CA GLU A 364 2.27 -3.81 0.77
C GLU A 364 3.00 -3.72 2.12
N LEU A 365 3.97 -2.82 2.25
CA LEU A 365 4.86 -2.76 3.42
C LEU A 365 4.77 -1.43 4.16
N PHE A 366 4.76 -0.30 3.44
CA PHE A 366 4.86 1.03 4.06
C PHE A 366 3.62 1.90 3.92
N GLY A 367 2.63 1.44 3.16
CA GLY A 367 1.43 2.20 2.89
C GLY A 367 0.59 2.37 4.17
N PRO A 368 -0.23 3.43 4.27
CA PRO A 368 -1.27 3.51 5.28
C PRO A 368 -2.28 2.37 5.15
N PHE A 369 -2.34 1.73 4.00
CA PHE A 369 -3.07 0.49 3.77
C PHE A 369 -2.48 -0.27 2.57
N ARG A 370 -2.89 -1.53 2.42
CA ARG A 370 -2.70 -2.32 1.20
C ARG A 370 -4.04 -2.92 0.77
N TYR A 371 -4.27 -3.02 -0.53
CA TYR A 371 -5.38 -3.83 -1.03
C TYR A 371 -5.07 -5.31 -0.81
N LEU A 372 -6.06 -6.07 -0.37
CA LEU A 372 -5.98 -7.51 -0.42
C LEU A 372 -6.26 -7.99 -1.86
N PRO A 373 -5.71 -9.14 -2.26
CA PRO A 373 -5.98 -9.74 -3.56
C PRO A 373 -7.50 -9.90 -3.82
N ASP A 374 -7.95 -9.67 -5.05
CA ASP A 374 -9.38 -9.76 -5.40
C ASP A 374 -9.96 -11.18 -5.22
N ASP A 375 -9.11 -12.21 -5.15
CA ASP A 375 -9.50 -13.60 -4.88
C ASP A 375 -9.69 -13.92 -3.38
N SER A 376 -9.46 -12.94 -2.49
CA SER A 376 -9.78 -13.04 -1.06
C SER A 376 -11.28 -13.17 -0.78
N ALA A 377 -12.13 -12.72 -1.71
CA ALA A 377 -13.58 -12.78 -1.61
C ALA A 377 -14.22 -13.10 -2.97
N ALA A 378 -15.43 -13.68 -2.92
CA ALA A 378 -16.24 -13.84 -4.12
C ALA A 378 -16.53 -12.47 -4.76
N GLN A 379 -16.45 -12.39 -6.09
CA GLN A 379 -16.61 -11.14 -6.87
C GLN A 379 -17.91 -11.07 -7.69
N SER A 380 -18.87 -11.97 -7.44
CA SER A 380 -20.14 -12.01 -8.16
C SER A 380 -21.30 -12.47 -7.27
N PRO A 381 -22.48 -11.81 -7.31
CA PRO A 381 -22.82 -10.66 -8.16
C PRO A 381 -22.28 -9.30 -7.71
N LEU A 382 -21.76 -9.20 -6.48
CA LEU A 382 -21.13 -8.00 -5.94
C LEU A 382 -19.60 -8.06 -6.09
N HIS A 383 -19.02 -6.92 -6.44
CA HIS A 383 -17.60 -6.68 -6.26
C HIS A 383 -17.30 -6.43 -4.79
N VAL A 384 -16.17 -6.95 -4.35
CA VAL A 384 -15.70 -6.83 -2.97
C VAL A 384 -14.28 -6.30 -3.04
N SER A 385 -14.05 -5.17 -2.37
CA SER A 385 -12.70 -4.65 -2.20
C SER A 385 -12.37 -4.62 -0.72
N GLU A 386 -11.29 -5.30 -0.36
CA GLU A 386 -10.77 -5.32 0.99
C GLU A 386 -9.43 -4.60 1.04
N ALA A 387 -9.23 -3.85 2.11
CA ALA A 387 -7.98 -3.17 2.38
C ALA A 387 -7.55 -3.46 3.81
N GLU A 388 -6.32 -3.90 3.96
CA GLU A 388 -5.67 -4.05 5.26
C GLU A 388 -5.02 -2.72 5.64
N VAL A 389 -5.42 -2.20 6.78
CA VAL A 389 -4.99 -0.92 7.31
C VAL A 389 -3.66 -1.08 8.02
N GLY A 390 -2.70 -0.23 7.67
CA GLY A 390 -1.41 -0.16 8.33
C GLY A 390 -1.51 0.42 9.74
N ASP A 391 -0.50 0.14 10.55
CA ASP A 391 -0.35 0.75 11.87
C ASP A 391 0.69 1.87 11.77
N ALA A 392 0.27 3.11 12.01
CA ALA A 392 1.14 4.27 11.96
C ALA A 392 2.21 4.28 13.06
N HIS A 393 1.99 3.55 14.16
CA HIS A 393 2.87 3.53 15.33
C HIS A 393 3.67 2.24 15.45
N ALA A 394 3.21 1.16 14.82
CA ALA A 394 4.00 -0.05 14.68
C ALA A 394 4.88 0.00 13.43
N ALA A 395 5.80 -0.95 13.41
CA ALA A 395 6.64 -1.20 12.25
C ALA A 395 5.83 -1.83 11.11
N GLY A 396 5.20 -0.98 10.31
CA GLY A 396 4.60 -1.32 9.02
C GLY A 396 3.29 -2.09 9.13
N ILE A 397 2.75 -2.45 7.96
CA ILE A 397 1.59 -3.34 7.86
C ILE A 397 1.99 -4.71 8.41
N ALA A 398 1.20 -5.24 9.35
CA ALA A 398 1.49 -6.51 9.97
C ALA A 398 1.37 -7.63 8.94
N THR A 399 2.45 -8.01 8.25
CA THR A 399 2.44 -9.17 7.37
C THR A 399 2.08 -10.41 8.20
N GLY A 400 0.82 -10.83 8.14
CA GLY A 400 0.44 -12.19 8.48
C GLY A 400 1.25 -13.17 7.62
N PRO A 401 1.36 -14.45 8.01
CA PRO A 401 2.04 -15.44 7.18
C PRO A 401 1.43 -15.37 5.78
N ALA A 402 2.25 -15.01 4.79
CA ALA A 402 1.83 -14.95 3.40
C ALA A 402 1.17 -16.30 3.05
N ALA A 403 -0.07 -16.27 2.56
CA ALA A 403 -0.70 -17.43 1.98
C ALA A 403 0.04 -17.79 0.68
N GLY A 404 1.15 -18.51 0.81
CA GLY A 404 1.80 -19.16 -0.33
C GLY A 404 0.95 -20.34 -0.83
N PRO A 405 1.05 -20.72 -2.11
CA PRO A 405 0.37 -21.90 -2.61
C PRO A 405 0.86 -23.14 -1.85
N ALA A 406 -0.07 -23.92 -1.32
CA ALA A 406 0.19 -25.08 -0.48
C ALA A 406 1.09 -26.10 -1.19
N GLY A 407 2.39 -26.11 -0.84
CA GLY A 407 3.31 -27.21 -1.09
C GLY A 407 3.36 -28.08 0.16
N GLU A 408 2.99 -29.34 0.03
CA GLU A 408 3.05 -30.38 1.06
C GLU A 408 4.38 -30.39 1.81
N LEU A 409 4.32 -30.16 3.12
CA LEU A 409 5.37 -30.55 4.06
C LEU A 409 4.74 -31.35 5.18
N THR A 410 5.01 -32.65 5.15
CA THR A 410 4.68 -33.62 6.19
C THR A 410 5.56 -33.39 7.42
N ALA A 411 4.93 -33.11 8.57
CA ALA A 411 5.59 -33.08 9.87
C ALA A 411 5.02 -34.18 10.76
N GLY A 412 5.89 -35.08 11.23
CA GLY A 412 5.58 -36.15 12.18
C GLY A 412 5.35 -35.65 13.62
N PRO A 413 4.87 -36.53 14.52
CA PRO A 413 4.33 -36.12 15.82
C PRO A 413 5.43 -35.93 16.87
N ILE A 414 5.27 -34.90 17.70
CA ILE A 414 6.00 -34.74 18.96
C ILE A 414 4.97 -34.80 20.09
N ASP A 415 5.08 -35.85 20.90
CA ASP A 415 4.37 -36.03 22.16
C ASP A 415 4.84 -35.00 23.20
N GLY A 416 3.88 -34.40 23.92
CA GLY A 416 4.14 -33.67 25.16
C GLY A 416 4.18 -34.61 26.37
N PRO A 417 4.62 -34.11 27.53
CA PRO A 417 3.72 -34.31 28.68
C PRO A 417 3.54 -33.06 29.55
N ALA A 418 2.35 -33.05 30.15
CA ALA A 418 1.85 -32.09 31.10
C ALA A 418 2.45 -32.24 32.50
N ALA A 419 2.28 -31.17 33.27
CA ALA A 419 2.70 -30.97 34.64
C ALA A 419 2.12 -31.97 35.65
N GLY A 420 2.89 -32.22 36.73
CA GLY A 420 2.42 -32.85 37.96
C GLY A 420 3.08 -32.18 39.17
N ALA A 421 2.26 -31.71 40.12
CA ALA A 421 2.66 -31.23 41.42
C ALA A 421 2.34 -32.29 42.50
N ALA A 422 3.31 -32.48 43.41
CA ALA A 422 3.24 -32.96 44.79
C ALA A 422 2.67 -34.37 45.10
N GLY A 423 3.47 -35.16 45.83
CA GLY A 423 3.01 -36.31 46.60
C GLY A 423 4.11 -37.33 46.90
N GLU A 424 4.54 -37.40 48.15
CA GLU A 424 5.58 -38.26 48.72
C GLU A 424 5.29 -39.77 48.61
N LEU A 425 6.34 -40.59 48.50
CA LEU A 425 6.67 -41.79 49.31
C LEU A 425 7.33 -42.93 48.50
N GLU A 426 8.54 -43.25 48.96
CA GLU A 426 9.15 -44.58 49.15
C GLU A 426 9.14 -45.65 48.04
N SER A 427 10.36 -45.89 47.56
CA SER A 427 11.06 -47.19 47.44
C SER A 427 10.37 -48.38 46.73
N GLY A 428 11.08 -48.95 45.77
CA GLY A 428 11.22 -50.41 45.72
C GLY A 428 11.34 -51.07 44.36
N VAL A 429 12.57 -51.46 44.06
CA VAL A 429 12.95 -52.77 43.48
C VAL A 429 12.67 -53.03 41.99
N ALA A 430 13.79 -53.25 41.31
CA ALA A 430 13.93 -53.81 39.97
C ALA A 430 13.43 -55.26 39.86
N ARG A 431 12.86 -55.62 38.70
CA ARG A 431 13.13 -56.92 38.08
C ARG A 431 12.84 -56.91 36.58
N GLU A 432 13.83 -57.45 35.88
CA GLU A 432 13.95 -57.72 34.45
C GLU A 432 13.23 -59.06 34.09
N PRO A 433 13.31 -59.60 32.85
CA PRO A 433 12.19 -59.70 31.91
C PRO A 433 11.82 -61.14 31.53
N ALA A 434 10.74 -61.33 30.75
CA ALA A 434 10.56 -62.52 29.89
C ALA A 434 9.43 -62.37 28.85
N GLY A 435 9.78 -62.55 27.57
CA GLY A 435 9.22 -63.66 26.77
C GLY A 435 8.08 -63.40 25.77
N GLY A 436 8.33 -63.77 24.51
CA GLY A 436 7.36 -64.25 23.51
C GLY A 436 7.10 -63.27 22.34
N LEU A 437 7.67 -63.43 21.12
CA LEU A 437 7.27 -64.38 20.04
C LEU A 437 5.73 -64.44 19.90
N VAL A 438 5.08 -64.13 18.76
CA VAL A 438 5.22 -64.73 17.43
C VAL A 438 4.63 -63.82 16.33
N SER A 439 5.27 -63.92 15.16
CA SER A 439 4.93 -63.64 13.75
C SER A 439 3.46 -63.50 13.31
N GLY A 440 3.28 -62.69 12.26
CA GLY A 440 2.11 -62.76 11.37
C GLY A 440 2.11 -61.65 10.31
N LEU A 441 2.90 -61.84 9.24
CA LEU A 441 2.78 -61.11 7.98
C LEU A 441 1.50 -61.56 7.29
N GLU A 442 0.63 -60.65 6.86
CA GLU A 442 -0.14 -60.83 5.63
C GLU A 442 -0.59 -59.49 5.05
N THR A 443 -0.38 -59.38 3.75
CA THR A 443 -0.59 -58.26 2.85
C THR A 443 -2.06 -58.12 2.47
N ALA A 444 -2.59 -56.90 2.46
CA ALA A 444 -3.74 -56.57 1.62
C ALA A 444 -3.76 -55.07 1.25
N SER A 445 -3.60 -54.81 -0.04
CA SER A 445 -3.90 -53.56 -0.70
C SER A 445 -5.36 -53.17 -0.49
N GLY A 446 -5.62 -51.92 -0.12
CA GLY A 446 -6.96 -51.36 -0.01
C GLY A 446 -6.91 -49.85 -0.15
N SER A 447 -7.18 -49.36 -1.35
CA SER A 447 -7.47 -47.97 -1.66
C SER A 447 -8.76 -47.54 -0.96
N GLY A 448 -8.68 -46.51 -0.11
CA GLY A 448 -9.84 -45.89 0.52
C GLY A 448 -9.48 -44.49 0.99
N SER A 449 -9.81 -43.49 0.17
CA SER A 449 -9.77 -42.08 0.54
C SER A 449 -11.00 -41.73 1.36
N GLU A 450 -10.87 -41.67 2.68
CA GLU A 450 -11.87 -41.08 3.58
C GLU A 450 -11.25 -39.82 4.21
N HIS A 451 -11.58 -38.65 3.68
CA HIS A 451 -11.36 -37.39 4.36
C HIS A 451 -12.56 -37.09 5.26
N THR A 452 -12.43 -37.45 6.53
CA THR A 452 -13.29 -36.98 7.61
C THR A 452 -12.90 -35.56 7.98
N SER A 453 -13.59 -34.58 7.39
CA SER A 453 -13.49 -33.17 7.80
C SER A 453 -14.49 -32.93 8.94
N GLY A 454 -13.99 -32.89 10.17
CA GLY A 454 -14.77 -32.44 11.33
C GLY A 454 -15.06 -30.93 11.27
N PRO A 455 -16.18 -30.45 11.83
CA PRO A 455 -16.60 -29.07 11.68
C PRO A 455 -15.76 -28.13 12.57
N ARG A 456 -15.03 -27.21 11.94
CA ARG A 456 -14.65 -25.93 12.56
C ARG A 456 -15.76 -24.92 12.24
N SER A 457 -16.65 -24.67 13.20
CA SER A 457 -17.54 -23.51 13.13
C SER A 457 -16.76 -22.27 13.54
N GLU A 458 -16.14 -21.59 12.57
CA GLU A 458 -15.71 -20.21 12.75
C GLU A 458 -16.91 -19.30 12.47
N ARG A 459 -17.26 -18.48 13.46
CA ARG A 459 -18.33 -17.50 13.40
C ARG A 459 -18.00 -16.48 12.31
N ALA A 460 -18.73 -16.52 11.22
CA ALA A 460 -18.83 -15.41 10.27
C ALA A 460 -19.75 -14.32 10.86
N SER A 461 -19.26 -13.62 11.87
CA SER A 461 -19.73 -12.27 12.20
C SER A 461 -18.47 -11.43 12.41
N GLY A 462 -18.37 -10.34 11.64
CA GLY A 462 -17.20 -9.46 11.58
C GLY A 462 -17.00 -8.62 12.84
N PHE A 463 -16.87 -9.27 13.99
CA PHE A 463 -16.46 -8.66 15.24
C PHE A 463 -15.19 -9.37 15.71
N GLY A 464 -14.06 -8.92 15.18
CA GLY A 464 -12.75 -9.34 15.66
C GLY A 464 -12.55 -8.84 17.09
N THR A 465 -12.33 -9.78 18.00
CA THR A 465 -11.91 -9.47 19.38
C THR A 465 -10.51 -8.85 19.36
N ALA A 466 -10.41 -7.63 19.88
CA ALA A 466 -9.16 -6.89 20.04
C ALA A 466 -8.23 -7.62 21.02
N GLY A 467 -7.08 -8.12 20.53
CA GLY A 467 -6.05 -8.76 21.35
C GLY A 467 -4.96 -9.51 20.57
N ASP A 468 -5.28 -10.04 19.38
CA ASP A 468 -4.38 -10.98 18.67
C ASP A 468 -3.39 -10.34 17.69
N GLY A 469 -3.26 -9.02 17.65
CA GLY A 469 -2.41 -8.34 16.65
C GLY A 469 -2.84 -8.63 15.20
N ARG A 470 -4.08 -9.08 15.01
CA ARG A 470 -4.68 -9.24 13.68
C ARG A 470 -4.79 -7.86 13.04
N ALA A 471 -4.33 -7.77 11.80
CA ALA A 471 -4.41 -6.55 11.03
C ALA A 471 -5.88 -6.11 10.88
N THR A 472 -6.09 -4.80 10.93
CA THR A 472 -7.44 -4.24 10.75
C THR A 472 -7.78 -4.27 9.27
N VAL A 473 -8.81 -5.00 8.88
CA VAL A 473 -9.30 -5.05 7.49
C VAL A 473 -10.58 -4.23 7.39
N VAL A 474 -10.65 -3.35 6.40
CA VAL A 474 -11.88 -2.68 5.98
C VAL A 474 -12.39 -3.32 4.69
N ARG A 475 -13.71 -3.28 4.50
CA ARG A 475 -14.37 -3.88 3.34
C ARG A 475 -15.39 -2.92 2.76
N ALA A 476 -15.38 -2.77 1.44
CA ALA A 476 -16.46 -2.20 0.68
C ALA A 476 -17.07 -3.24 -0.25
N VAL A 477 -18.37 -3.08 -0.52
CA VAL A 477 -19.15 -3.96 -1.41
C VAL A 477 -20.02 -3.11 -2.33
N GLY A 478 -20.15 -3.52 -3.59
CA GLY A 478 -20.95 -2.77 -4.57
C GLY A 478 -21.04 -3.47 -5.92
N PHE A 479 -21.83 -2.91 -6.84
CA PHE A 479 -21.96 -3.41 -8.21
C PHE A 479 -20.95 -2.81 -9.20
N ASP A 480 -20.23 -1.78 -8.80
CA ASP A 480 -19.19 -1.14 -9.60
C ASP A 480 -17.84 -1.31 -8.89
N TYR A 481 -16.89 -1.99 -9.54
CA TYR A 481 -15.60 -2.31 -8.94
C TYR A 481 -14.80 -1.05 -8.60
N ALA A 482 -14.81 -0.02 -9.46
CA ALA A 482 -14.03 1.20 -9.23
C ALA A 482 -14.55 1.99 -8.02
N ALA A 483 -15.87 2.18 -7.92
CA ALA A 483 -16.51 2.82 -6.77
C ALA A 483 -16.30 2.02 -5.47
N THR A 484 -16.41 0.68 -5.55
CA THR A 484 -16.16 -0.20 -4.40
C THR A 484 -14.71 -0.08 -3.91
N ARG A 485 -13.75 -0.02 -4.84
CA ARG A 485 -12.33 0.14 -4.51
C ARG A 485 -12.02 1.51 -3.91
N ILE A 486 -12.60 2.58 -4.46
CA ILE A 486 -12.51 3.94 -3.90
C ILE A 486 -13.04 3.97 -2.46
N GLU A 487 -14.20 3.36 -2.22
CA GLU A 487 -14.82 3.33 -0.90
C GLU A 487 -13.97 2.54 0.12
N ALA A 488 -13.41 1.40 -0.28
CA ALA A 488 -12.47 0.65 0.55
C ALA A 488 -11.23 1.48 0.91
N ALA A 489 -10.68 2.23 -0.05
CA ALA A 489 -9.55 3.13 0.22
C ALA A 489 -9.90 4.28 1.18
N ARG A 490 -11.06 4.93 1.00
CA ARG A 490 -11.49 5.98 1.94
C ARG A 490 -11.66 5.43 3.35
N ALA A 491 -12.32 4.29 3.49
CA ALA A 491 -12.48 3.61 4.78
C ALA A 491 -11.11 3.25 5.39
N ALA A 492 -10.17 2.76 4.59
CA ALA A 492 -8.85 2.35 5.05
C ALA A 492 -8.02 3.54 5.52
N LEU A 493 -8.01 4.62 4.74
CA LEU A 493 -7.30 5.86 5.08
C LEU A 493 -7.92 6.51 6.32
N ALA A 494 -9.25 6.58 6.43
CA ALA A 494 -9.93 7.09 7.61
C ALA A 494 -9.60 6.29 8.87
N ARG A 495 -9.61 4.95 8.77
CA ARG A 495 -9.20 4.06 9.87
C ARG A 495 -7.73 4.26 10.23
N TYR A 496 -6.85 4.41 9.24
CA TYR A 496 -5.42 4.67 9.46
C TYR A 496 -5.21 5.97 10.25
N VAL A 497 -5.82 7.08 9.81
CA VAL A 497 -5.65 8.37 10.49
C VAL A 497 -6.38 8.44 11.82
N ALA A 498 -7.48 7.69 12.02
CA ALA A 498 -8.13 7.54 13.31
C ALA A 498 -7.25 6.82 14.36
N ALA A 499 -6.31 5.99 13.90
CA ALA A 499 -5.30 5.36 14.74
C ALA A 499 -4.01 6.20 14.85
N THR A 500 -3.82 7.21 14.00
CA THR A 500 -2.60 8.02 13.95
C THR A 500 -2.67 9.21 14.88
N VAL A 501 -1.69 9.35 15.77
CA VAL A 501 -1.66 10.41 16.79
C VAL A 501 -0.29 11.05 16.81
N ASP A 502 -0.18 12.29 16.36
CA ASP A 502 0.97 13.15 16.61
C ASP A 502 0.83 13.92 17.95
N PRO A 503 1.68 13.65 18.97
CA PRO A 503 1.63 14.36 20.25
C PRO A 503 1.87 15.87 20.15
N ARG A 504 2.56 16.35 19.11
CA ARG A 504 2.78 17.78 18.87
C ARG A 504 1.48 18.51 18.54
N ARG A 505 0.49 17.76 18.04
CA ARG A 505 -0.88 18.21 17.72
C ARG A 505 -1.87 18.01 18.87
N LEU A 506 -1.40 17.71 20.07
CA LEU A 506 -2.23 17.60 21.27
C LEU A 506 -1.88 18.72 22.25
N VAL A 507 -2.86 19.11 23.06
CA VAL A 507 -2.69 20.09 24.13
C VAL A 507 -2.99 19.50 25.50
N ASP A 508 -2.43 20.07 26.54
CA ASP A 508 -2.78 19.76 27.92
C ASP A 508 -4.09 20.44 28.36
N SER A 509 -4.46 20.25 29.63
CA SER A 509 -5.61 20.93 30.25
C SER A 509 -5.48 22.45 30.35
N GLY A 510 -4.27 23.01 30.21
CA GLY A 510 -4.02 24.45 30.09
C GLY A 510 -4.16 24.97 28.65
N GLY A 511 -4.06 24.09 27.65
CA GLY A 511 -3.98 24.44 26.24
C GLY A 511 -2.56 24.57 25.72
N ALA A 512 -1.55 24.23 26.53
CA ALA A 512 -0.17 24.19 26.07
C ALA A 512 0.08 22.89 25.27
N PRO A 513 0.95 22.91 24.24
CA PRO A 513 1.27 21.71 23.48
C PRO A 513 1.90 20.62 24.35
N LEU A 514 1.56 19.35 24.11
CA LEU A 514 2.12 18.22 24.86
C LEU A 514 3.57 17.89 24.46
N ALA A 515 3.97 18.26 23.25
CA ALA A 515 5.33 18.07 22.75
C ALA A 515 5.76 19.31 21.96
N ALA A 516 7.07 19.57 21.96
CA ALA A 516 7.65 20.64 21.15
C ALA A 516 7.55 20.32 19.65
N GLU A 517 7.45 21.35 18.80
CA GLU A 517 7.31 21.19 17.34
C GLU A 517 8.52 20.44 16.73
N ASP A 518 9.70 20.63 17.32
CA ASP A 518 10.98 20.04 16.95
C ASP A 518 11.35 18.78 17.78
N ALA A 519 10.40 18.22 18.52
CA ALA A 519 10.62 17.01 19.31
C ALA A 519 11.10 15.85 18.42
N ASP A 520 12.08 15.09 18.93
CA ASP A 520 12.62 13.93 18.23
C ASP A 520 11.52 12.86 18.08
N PRO A 521 11.41 12.19 16.91
CA PRO A 521 10.44 11.12 16.71
C PRO A 521 10.48 10.02 17.78
N ALA A 522 11.65 9.68 18.33
CA ALA A 522 11.77 8.69 19.39
C ALA A 522 11.09 9.14 20.70
N ASP A 523 11.19 10.43 21.04
CA ASP A 523 10.52 11.02 22.20
C ASP A 523 9.00 11.02 21.99
N LEU A 524 8.53 11.34 20.78
CA LEU A 524 7.11 11.27 20.43
C LEU A 524 6.56 9.85 20.55
N HIS A 525 7.30 8.84 20.08
CA HIS A 525 6.92 7.44 20.30
C HIS A 525 6.91 7.05 21.78
N ALA A 526 7.85 7.56 22.58
CA ALA A 526 7.87 7.31 24.03
C ALA A 526 6.66 7.91 24.74
N VAL A 527 6.27 9.15 24.38
CA VAL A 527 5.05 9.81 24.87
C VAL A 527 3.83 8.95 24.53
N LEU A 528 3.73 8.47 23.29
CA LEU A 528 2.62 7.61 22.89
C LEU A 528 2.65 6.28 23.64
N ALA A 529 3.80 5.63 23.81
CA ALA A 529 3.91 4.36 24.52
C ALA A 529 3.50 4.47 26.00
N ALA A 530 3.77 5.62 26.64
CA ALA A 530 3.33 5.90 28.01
C ALA A 530 1.80 6.12 28.13
N GLY A 531 1.10 6.23 27.00
CA GLY A 531 -0.24 6.79 26.93
C GLY A 531 -0.19 8.32 26.98
N VAL A 532 -1.24 8.99 26.53
CA VAL A 532 -1.35 10.45 26.53
C VAL A 532 -2.37 10.92 27.59
N PRO A 533 -2.18 10.59 28.89
CA PRO A 533 -3.13 10.95 29.92
C PRO A 533 -3.18 12.48 30.08
N GLY A 534 -4.39 13.04 30.11
CA GLY A 534 -4.59 14.49 30.20
C GLY A 534 -4.30 15.26 28.91
N GLY A 535 -4.05 14.55 27.80
CA GLY A 535 -3.98 15.14 26.47
C GLY A 535 -5.36 15.36 25.86
N PHE A 536 -5.51 16.46 25.12
CA PHE A 536 -6.72 16.85 24.42
C PHE A 536 -6.41 17.16 22.96
N ALA A 537 -7.29 16.70 22.07
CA ALA A 537 -7.37 17.21 20.71
C ALA A 537 -8.31 18.42 20.68
N LEU A 538 -8.05 19.37 19.78
CA LEU A 538 -8.98 20.48 19.51
C LEU A 538 -9.97 20.04 18.44
N ALA A 539 -11.26 20.06 18.76
CA ALA A 539 -12.36 19.63 17.90
C ALA A 539 -13.39 20.75 17.73
N TYR A 540 -14.17 20.69 16.65
CA TYR A 540 -15.23 21.64 16.32
C TYR A 540 -16.60 21.13 16.79
N ASP A 541 -17.23 21.84 17.72
CA ASP A 541 -18.61 21.58 18.16
C ASP A 541 -19.59 22.05 17.07
N LEU A 542 -20.33 21.12 16.47
CA LEU A 542 -21.25 21.40 15.37
C LEU A 542 -22.38 22.35 15.79
N ALA A 543 -22.94 22.17 16.99
CA ALA A 543 -24.09 22.95 17.45
C ALA A 543 -23.67 24.34 17.94
N ALA A 544 -22.53 24.42 18.66
CA ALA A 544 -22.03 25.69 19.17
C ALA A 544 -21.21 26.49 18.14
N ALA A 545 -20.84 25.87 17.03
CA ALA A 545 -19.90 26.41 16.03
C ALA A 545 -18.60 26.94 16.68
N ALA A 546 -18.06 26.18 17.64
CA ALA A 546 -16.95 26.60 18.49
C ALA A 546 -15.91 25.49 18.66
N ILE A 547 -14.65 25.87 18.91
CA ILE A 547 -13.60 24.90 19.20
C ILE A 547 -13.64 24.49 20.68
N VAL A 548 -13.64 23.18 20.89
CA VAL A 548 -13.66 22.54 22.21
C VAL A 548 -12.51 21.55 22.33
N ARG A 549 -12.15 21.23 23.58
CA ARG A 549 -11.13 20.22 23.88
C ARG A 549 -11.80 18.86 24.03
N LEU A 550 -11.42 17.91 23.18
CA LEU A 550 -11.85 16.53 23.21
C LEU A 550 -10.73 15.68 23.83
N PRO A 551 -10.97 14.89 24.89
CA PRO A 551 -9.95 14.00 25.44
C PRO A 551 -9.33 13.10 24.35
N ALA A 552 -8.00 12.97 24.35
CA ALA A 552 -7.27 12.24 23.32
C ALA A 552 -7.74 10.78 23.19
N GLU A 553 -8.17 10.15 24.29
CA GLU A 553 -8.73 8.80 24.32
C GLU A 553 -10.08 8.65 23.59
N GLN A 554 -10.87 9.73 23.50
CA GLN A 554 -12.13 9.77 22.75
C GLN A 554 -11.90 10.15 21.29
N ALA A 555 -10.91 11.01 21.04
CA ALA A 555 -10.46 11.41 19.72
C ALA A 555 -9.82 10.25 18.95
N PHE A 556 -8.95 9.48 19.61
CA PHE A 556 -8.11 8.43 19.03
C PHE A 556 -8.22 7.15 19.87
N PRO A 557 -9.32 6.39 19.73
CA PRO A 557 -9.51 5.16 20.47
C PRO A 557 -8.41 4.15 20.11
N ARG A 558 -7.50 3.90 21.06
CA ARG A 558 -6.47 2.88 20.87
C ARG A 558 -7.06 1.49 21.10
N PRO A 559 -6.75 0.51 20.23
CA PRO A 559 -7.23 -0.87 20.41
C PRO A 559 -6.71 -1.59 21.68
N SER A 560 -5.73 -1.05 22.42
CA SER A 560 -4.87 -1.85 23.30
C SER A 560 -4.88 -1.50 24.80
N THR A 561 -5.66 -0.51 25.25
CA THR A 561 -5.56 -0.05 26.66
C THR A 561 -6.89 -0.09 27.40
N GLY A 562 -7.49 -1.27 27.58
CA GLY A 562 -8.40 -1.65 28.69
C GLY A 562 -9.66 -0.82 29.00
N ALA A 563 -9.83 0.37 28.41
CA ALA A 563 -11.05 1.15 28.40
C ALA A 563 -12.07 0.43 27.51
N ALA A 564 -13.36 0.60 27.79
CA ALA A 564 -14.45 0.02 27.01
C ALA A 564 -14.14 0.18 25.52
N ALA A 565 -13.78 -0.93 24.86
CA ALA A 565 -13.26 -0.90 23.50
C ALA A 565 -14.33 -0.25 22.62
N GLN A 566 -14.07 0.97 22.13
CA GLN A 566 -14.93 1.56 21.13
C GLN A 566 -14.99 0.60 19.95
N MET A 567 -16.21 0.42 19.43
CA MET A 567 -16.42 -0.45 18.29
C MET A 567 -15.59 0.08 17.11
N PRO A 568 -14.82 -0.76 16.42
CA PRO A 568 -14.05 -0.32 15.25
C PRO A 568 -14.97 0.40 14.27
N GLY A 569 -14.65 1.65 13.90
CA GLY A 569 -15.46 2.44 12.97
C GLY A 569 -16.52 3.34 13.59
N GLN A 570 -16.92 3.14 14.85
CA GLN A 570 -17.87 4.05 15.52
C GLN A 570 -17.26 5.44 15.57
N GLY A 571 -17.87 6.45 14.95
CA GLY A 571 -17.42 7.84 14.88
C GLY A 571 -16.50 8.16 13.70
N GLU A 572 -16.10 7.20 12.86
CA GLU A 572 -15.27 7.46 11.69
C GLU A 572 -16.09 8.05 10.54
N GLY A 573 -15.71 9.24 10.08
CA GLY A 573 -16.32 9.93 8.96
C GLY A 573 -15.37 10.04 7.79
N TYR A 574 -15.87 9.74 6.60
CA TYR A 574 -15.18 9.91 5.32
C TYR A 574 -16.22 9.98 4.20
N GLY A 575 -15.88 10.62 3.09
CA GLY A 575 -16.79 10.81 1.96
C GLY A 575 -16.19 11.72 0.91
N ALA A 576 -16.94 11.95 -0.17
CA ALA A 576 -16.56 12.89 -1.22
C ALA A 576 -16.82 14.36 -0.84
N SER A 577 -17.57 14.61 0.25
CA SER A 577 -17.86 15.95 0.76
C SER A 577 -17.81 16.01 2.28
N TRP A 578 -17.74 17.22 2.83
CA TRP A 578 -17.83 17.45 4.28
C TRP A 578 -19.12 16.86 4.87
N ASP A 579 -20.27 17.16 4.28
CA ASP A 579 -21.57 16.72 4.79
C ASP A 579 -21.68 15.20 4.79
N GLU A 580 -21.19 14.53 3.74
CA GLU A 580 -21.16 13.08 3.68
C GLU A 580 -20.27 12.49 4.78
N ALA A 581 -19.07 13.04 4.97
CA ALA A 581 -18.13 12.57 5.99
C ALA A 581 -18.68 12.76 7.41
N VAL A 582 -19.25 13.93 7.72
CA VAL A 582 -19.84 14.21 9.04
C VAL A 582 -21.10 13.37 9.27
N THR A 583 -21.99 13.27 8.28
CA THR A 583 -23.20 12.42 8.39
C THR A 583 -22.82 10.98 8.66
N ARG A 584 -21.85 10.43 7.93
CA ARG A 584 -21.36 9.07 8.13
C ARG A 584 -20.80 8.87 9.54
N GLY A 585 -19.95 9.80 9.99
CA GLY A 585 -19.39 9.77 11.34
C GLY A 585 -20.47 9.86 12.43
N LEU A 586 -21.47 10.73 12.27
CA LEU A 586 -22.62 10.85 13.18
C LEU A 586 -23.44 9.55 13.23
N CYS A 587 -23.93 9.08 12.10
CA CYS A 587 -24.84 7.93 12.03
C CYS A 587 -24.19 6.64 12.56
N SER A 588 -22.87 6.49 12.44
CA SER A 588 -22.16 5.35 13.00
C SER A 588 -22.29 5.20 14.53
N HIS A 589 -22.69 6.25 15.26
CA HIS A 589 -22.99 6.13 16.70
C HIS A 589 -24.29 5.38 16.97
N TRP A 590 -25.30 5.50 16.10
CA TRP A 590 -26.61 4.85 16.31
C TRP A 590 -26.57 3.33 16.16
N THR A 591 -25.57 2.79 15.48
CA THR A 591 -25.41 1.34 15.39
C THR A 591 -24.85 0.74 16.68
N CYS A 592 -24.23 1.56 17.53
CA CYS A 592 -23.44 1.13 18.69
C CYS A 592 -23.97 1.67 20.04
N ASP A 593 -24.58 2.86 20.06
CA ASP A 593 -25.09 3.51 21.28
C ASP A 593 -26.59 3.20 21.46
N PRO A 594 -26.96 2.36 22.46
CA PRO A 594 -28.33 1.96 22.69
C PRO A 594 -29.19 3.06 23.37
N GLU A 595 -28.64 4.25 23.64
CA GLU A 595 -29.35 5.43 24.15
C GLU A 595 -29.83 6.36 23.00
N LEU A 596 -29.35 6.14 21.78
CA LEU A 596 -29.76 6.85 20.57
C LEU A 596 -30.91 6.16 19.80
N ILE A 597 -31.33 4.99 20.25
CA ILE A 597 -32.45 4.20 19.70
C ILE A 597 -33.61 4.14 20.69
N GLU A 598 -34.85 4.22 20.21
CA GLU A 598 -36.04 4.15 21.07
C GLU A 598 -36.51 2.72 21.30
N ASP A 599 -36.45 1.88 20.27
CA ASP A 599 -36.82 0.46 20.36
C ASP A 599 -35.60 -0.45 20.13
N ARG A 600 -35.03 -0.93 21.24
CA ARG A 600 -33.89 -1.87 21.21
C ARG A 600 -34.26 -3.21 20.60
N ALA A 601 -35.50 -3.67 20.73
CA ALA A 601 -35.94 -4.92 20.11
C ALA A 601 -36.16 -4.74 18.60
N GLY A 602 -36.58 -3.54 18.22
CA GLY A 602 -36.92 -3.12 16.88
C GLY A 602 -38.28 -3.63 16.44
N ALA A 603 -39.04 -2.79 15.75
CA ALA A 603 -40.30 -3.15 15.12
C ALA A 603 -40.03 -3.80 13.75
N PRO A 604 -40.78 -4.85 13.34
CA PRO A 604 -40.64 -5.39 12.00
C PRO A 604 -40.89 -4.33 10.93
N ALA A 605 -39.96 -4.22 9.98
CA ALA A 605 -39.99 -3.25 8.90
C ALA A 605 -40.12 -3.95 7.55
N THR A 606 -40.93 -3.38 6.65
CA THR A 606 -41.06 -3.84 5.27
C THR A 606 -40.50 -2.78 4.35
N VAL A 607 -39.67 -3.20 3.40
CA VAL A 607 -39.14 -2.31 2.38
C VAL A 607 -40.20 -1.99 1.34
N ASP A 608 -40.36 -0.70 1.03
CA ASP A 608 -41.03 -0.24 -0.18
C ASP A 608 -39.97 -0.07 -1.28
N PRO A 609 -39.92 -0.94 -2.31
CA PRO A 609 -38.91 -0.85 -3.36
C PRO A 609 -38.90 0.51 -4.10
N ALA A 610 -40.02 1.26 -4.07
CA ALA A 610 -40.09 2.58 -4.67
C ALA A 610 -39.27 3.64 -3.90
N GLY A 611 -39.00 3.42 -2.61
CA GLY A 611 -38.18 4.30 -1.78
C GLY A 611 -36.69 4.00 -1.78
N LEU A 612 -36.27 2.90 -2.40
CA LEU A 612 -34.86 2.52 -2.54
C LEU A 612 -34.21 3.31 -3.68
N ASP A 613 -32.91 3.59 -3.56
CA ASP A 613 -32.10 4.02 -4.69
C ASP A 613 -31.89 2.88 -5.72
N GLU A 614 -31.18 3.17 -6.81
CA GLU A 614 -30.91 2.17 -7.86
C GLU A 614 -30.17 0.92 -7.34
N THR A 615 -29.19 1.12 -6.46
CA THR A 615 -28.39 0.04 -5.89
C THR A 615 -29.24 -0.82 -4.95
N GLY A 616 -30.00 -0.19 -4.05
CA GLY A 616 -30.94 -0.86 -3.16
C GLY A 616 -31.99 -1.66 -3.91
N ARG A 617 -32.59 -1.10 -4.98
CA ARG A 617 -33.56 -1.82 -5.83
C ARG A 617 -32.94 -3.06 -6.48
N ARG A 618 -31.70 -2.95 -6.96
CA ARG A 618 -30.98 -4.07 -7.57
C ARG A 618 -30.67 -5.17 -6.55
N CYS A 619 -30.20 -4.81 -5.35
CA CYS A 619 -29.98 -5.77 -4.26
C CYS A 619 -31.27 -6.47 -3.87
N PHE A 620 -32.36 -5.71 -3.69
CA PHE A 620 -33.67 -6.25 -3.34
C PHE A 620 -34.16 -7.25 -4.40
N ALA A 621 -34.05 -6.91 -5.69
CA ALA A 621 -34.45 -7.79 -6.79
C ALA A 621 -33.66 -9.11 -6.79
N LEU A 622 -32.34 -9.06 -6.62
CA LEU A 622 -31.49 -10.25 -6.57
C LEU A 622 -31.80 -11.14 -5.35
N LEU A 623 -31.96 -10.53 -4.17
CA LEU A 623 -32.33 -11.27 -2.95
C LEU A 623 -33.72 -11.90 -3.08
N ALA A 624 -34.68 -11.21 -3.70
CA ALA A 624 -36.01 -11.75 -3.97
C ALA A 624 -35.96 -12.93 -4.96
N GLU A 625 -35.16 -12.83 -6.03
CA GLU A 625 -34.98 -13.91 -7.01
C GLU A 625 -34.33 -15.15 -6.40
N LEU A 626 -33.36 -14.96 -5.50
CA LEU A 626 -32.73 -16.04 -4.73
C LEU A 626 -33.64 -16.59 -3.61
N GLY A 627 -34.74 -15.88 -3.30
CA GLY A 627 -35.63 -16.20 -2.20
C GLY A 627 -34.97 -16.00 -0.83
N GLU A 628 -33.98 -15.12 -0.73
CA GLU A 628 -33.14 -14.85 0.45
C GLU A 628 -33.37 -13.43 1.01
N LEU A 629 -34.61 -12.93 0.93
CA LEU A 629 -34.95 -11.63 1.51
C LEU A 629 -34.78 -11.65 3.05
N PRO A 630 -34.11 -10.65 3.63
CA PRO A 630 -33.89 -10.58 5.07
C PRO A 630 -35.17 -10.19 5.83
N GLU A 631 -35.25 -10.61 7.09
CA GLU A 631 -36.11 -9.96 8.09
C GLU A 631 -35.44 -8.64 8.48
N VAL A 632 -36.18 -7.54 8.45
CA VAL A 632 -35.64 -6.22 8.82
C VAL A 632 -36.39 -5.68 10.02
N ARG A 633 -35.65 -5.10 10.96
CA ARG A 633 -36.21 -4.42 12.13
C ARG A 633 -35.77 -2.98 12.17
N ASP A 634 -36.73 -2.08 12.39
CA ASP A 634 -36.52 -0.66 12.61
C ASP A 634 -36.42 -0.39 14.11
N HIS A 635 -35.31 0.21 14.53
CA HIS A 635 -35.03 0.52 15.93
C HIS A 635 -35.52 1.90 16.37
N ASP A 636 -36.23 2.60 15.49
CA ASP A 636 -36.77 3.95 15.71
C ASP A 636 -35.67 4.90 16.19
N GLY A 637 -34.74 5.18 15.29
CA GLY A 637 -33.59 6.01 15.61
C GLY A 637 -33.98 7.47 15.85
N ARG A 638 -33.39 8.06 16.89
CA ARG A 638 -33.68 9.45 17.27
C ARG A 638 -33.14 10.45 16.28
N PHE A 639 -33.69 11.65 16.33
CA PHE A 639 -33.21 12.83 15.59
C PHE A 639 -33.22 12.67 14.07
N GLY A 640 -34.18 11.88 13.55
CA GLY A 640 -34.35 11.68 12.10
C GLY A 640 -33.34 10.72 11.47
N VAL A 641 -32.55 10.00 12.27
CA VAL A 641 -31.65 8.95 11.80
C VAL A 641 -32.42 7.63 11.76
N THR A 642 -32.54 7.01 10.59
CA THR A 642 -33.12 5.67 10.47
C THR A 642 -32.09 4.63 10.92
N VAL A 643 -32.48 3.66 11.75
CA VAL A 643 -31.62 2.58 12.23
C VAL A 643 -32.27 1.24 11.98
N LEU A 644 -31.64 0.41 11.16
CA LEU A 644 -32.18 -0.87 10.73
C LEU A 644 -31.23 -2.00 11.11
N SER A 645 -31.77 -3.13 11.57
CA SER A 645 -31.05 -4.40 11.61
C SER A 645 -31.62 -5.37 10.59
N PHE A 646 -30.73 -6.07 9.88
CA PHE A 646 -31.04 -7.03 8.84
C PHE A 646 -30.67 -8.42 9.34
N HIS A 647 -31.64 -9.32 9.33
CA HIS A 647 -31.50 -10.68 9.83
C HIS A 647 -31.72 -11.66 8.69
N HIS A 648 -30.78 -12.56 8.48
CA HIS A 648 -30.88 -13.66 7.55
C HIS A 648 -30.73 -14.97 8.33
N ASP A 649 -31.67 -15.90 8.16
CA ASP A 649 -31.73 -17.16 8.93
C ASP A 649 -31.63 -16.94 10.45
N GLY A 650 -32.32 -15.89 10.96
CA GLY A 650 -32.34 -15.53 12.38
C GLY A 650 -31.04 -14.94 12.93
N THR A 651 -30.04 -14.69 12.08
CA THR A 651 -28.77 -14.07 12.46
C THR A 651 -28.73 -12.64 11.93
N GLU A 652 -28.38 -11.68 12.79
CA GLU A 652 -28.12 -10.29 12.36
C GLU A 652 -26.87 -10.28 11.46
N VAL A 653 -27.07 -10.00 10.17
CA VAL A 653 -25.99 -9.90 9.19
C VAL A 653 -25.50 -8.46 9.02
N ALA A 654 -26.35 -7.49 9.31
CA ALA A 654 -26.01 -6.08 9.23
C ALA A 654 -26.84 -5.24 10.20
N ARG A 655 -26.23 -4.15 10.68
CA ARG A 655 -26.91 -3.06 11.38
C ARG A 655 -26.45 -1.74 10.78
N THR A 656 -27.39 -0.97 10.25
CA THR A 656 -27.10 0.23 9.47
C THR A 656 -27.84 1.42 10.04
N ALA A 657 -27.25 2.60 9.86
CA ALA A 657 -27.84 3.87 10.26
C ALA A 657 -27.58 4.93 9.20
N GLY A 658 -28.53 5.84 9.00
CA GLY A 658 -28.42 6.90 8.00
C GLY A 658 -29.79 7.45 7.62
N THR A 659 -29.87 8.07 6.44
CA THR A 659 -31.17 8.33 5.80
C THR A 659 -31.88 7.00 5.58
N ALA A 660 -33.21 7.01 5.46
CA ALA A 660 -33.95 5.79 5.16
C ALA A 660 -33.39 5.07 3.93
N SER A 661 -33.16 5.79 2.83
CA SER A 661 -32.62 5.22 1.60
C SER A 661 -31.23 4.60 1.81
N SER A 662 -30.29 5.33 2.42
CA SER A 662 -28.92 4.83 2.64
C SER A 662 -28.85 3.65 3.62
N ALA A 663 -29.67 3.68 4.69
CA ALA A 663 -29.72 2.60 5.67
C ALA A 663 -30.24 1.30 5.02
N TRP A 664 -31.29 1.40 4.21
CA TRP A 664 -31.82 0.28 3.44
C TRP A 664 -30.82 -0.25 2.42
N THR A 665 -30.28 0.62 1.56
CA THR A 665 -29.32 0.23 0.53
C THR A 665 -28.10 -0.48 1.13
N ARG A 666 -27.53 0.07 2.20
CA ARG A 666 -26.38 -0.55 2.86
C ARG A 666 -26.72 -1.92 3.46
N GLY A 667 -27.86 -2.04 4.13
CA GLY A 667 -28.24 -3.30 4.77
C GLY A 667 -28.60 -4.40 3.77
N LEU A 668 -29.20 -4.04 2.63
CA LEU A 668 -29.46 -4.95 1.52
C LEU A 668 -28.16 -5.39 0.83
N LEU A 669 -27.18 -4.47 0.67
CA LEU A 669 -25.85 -4.80 0.15
C LEU A 669 -25.12 -5.78 1.07
N ASP A 670 -25.08 -5.51 2.37
CA ASP A 670 -24.43 -6.38 3.35
C ASP A 670 -25.12 -7.76 3.43
N THR A 671 -26.45 -7.80 3.33
CA THR A 671 -27.21 -9.06 3.24
C THR A 671 -26.87 -9.86 1.98
N LEU A 672 -26.88 -9.21 0.81
CA LEU A 672 -26.54 -9.86 -0.46
C LEU A 672 -25.09 -10.36 -0.46
N PHE A 673 -24.17 -9.61 0.14
CA PHE A 673 -22.80 -10.05 0.35
C PHE A 673 -22.74 -11.30 1.24
N ALA A 674 -23.45 -11.34 2.36
CA ALA A 674 -23.51 -12.52 3.23
C ALA A 674 -24.05 -13.76 2.48
N VAL A 675 -25.09 -13.59 1.66
CA VAL A 675 -25.64 -14.64 0.79
C VAL A 675 -24.59 -15.11 -0.24
N GLN A 676 -23.91 -14.18 -0.90
CA GLN A 676 -22.84 -14.45 -1.88
C GLN A 676 -21.69 -15.24 -1.26
N THR A 677 -21.19 -14.84 -0.08
CA THR A 677 -20.13 -15.53 0.65
C THR A 677 -20.55 -16.96 1.01
N ARG A 678 -21.77 -17.15 1.52
CA ARG A 678 -22.31 -18.47 1.88
C ARG A 678 -22.38 -19.40 0.67
N ILE A 679 -22.89 -18.92 -0.46
CA ILE A 679 -22.99 -19.69 -1.71
C ILE A 679 -21.59 -20.12 -2.19
N HIS A 680 -20.61 -19.21 -2.19
CA HIS A 680 -19.26 -19.52 -2.64
C HIS A 680 -18.50 -20.46 -1.70
N ALA A 681 -18.79 -20.43 -0.40
CA ALA A 681 -18.24 -21.37 0.57
C ALA A 681 -18.81 -22.80 0.43
N GLY A 682 -19.74 -23.03 -0.51
CA GLY A 682 -20.36 -24.34 -0.72
C GLY A 682 -21.29 -24.77 0.41
N HIS A 683 -21.75 -23.82 1.24
CA HIS A 683 -22.71 -24.12 2.30
C HIS A 683 -24.11 -24.19 1.70
N PRO A 684 -24.74 -25.38 1.65
CA PRO A 684 -26.08 -25.53 1.09
C PRO A 684 -27.09 -24.76 1.95
N ARG A 685 -28.18 -24.32 1.32
CA ARG A 685 -29.29 -23.68 2.00
C ARG A 685 -29.78 -24.57 3.16
N PRO A 686 -30.13 -24.00 4.34
CA PRO A 686 -30.87 -24.73 5.35
C PRO A 686 -32.11 -25.38 4.72
N ARG A 687 -32.40 -26.64 5.06
CA ARG A 687 -33.57 -27.35 4.52
C ARG A 687 -34.85 -26.60 4.86
N GLU A 688 -35.77 -26.56 3.90
CA GLU A 688 -37.08 -25.88 3.98
C GLU A 688 -37.97 -26.32 5.16
N ASP A 689 -37.66 -27.45 5.80
CA ASP A 689 -38.44 -28.03 6.90
C ASP A 689 -38.25 -27.33 8.25
N ASP A 690 -37.32 -26.37 8.36
CA ASP A 690 -37.23 -25.54 9.56
C ASP A 690 -38.40 -24.55 9.55
N PRO A 691 -39.31 -24.59 10.55
CA PRO A 691 -40.50 -23.76 10.56
C PRO A 691 -40.08 -22.29 10.58
N ARG A 692 -40.17 -21.63 9.41
CA ARG A 692 -39.99 -20.19 9.32
C ARG A 692 -40.96 -19.56 10.32
N PRO A 693 -40.48 -18.72 11.26
CA PRO A 693 -41.37 -18.04 12.18
C PRO A 693 -42.44 -17.35 11.35
N ALA A 694 -43.70 -17.70 11.63
CA ALA A 694 -44.85 -17.21 10.89
C ALA A 694 -44.74 -15.69 10.78
N THR A 695 -44.86 -15.18 9.55
CA THR A 695 -44.87 -13.76 9.20
C THR A 695 -45.79 -13.02 10.19
N LEU A 696 -45.17 -12.38 11.18
CA LEU A 696 -45.88 -11.54 12.13
C LEU A 696 -46.47 -10.38 11.33
N ALA A 697 -47.79 -10.36 11.23
CA ALA A 697 -48.54 -9.23 10.71
C ALA A 697 -48.32 -8.04 11.65
N ALA A 698 -47.27 -7.26 11.39
CA ALA A 698 -46.91 -6.09 12.16
C ALA A 698 -47.43 -4.81 11.50
N SER A 699 -47.74 -3.82 12.34
CA SER A 699 -48.01 -2.45 11.93
C SER A 699 -46.78 -1.92 11.20
N THR A 700 -46.95 -1.55 9.94
CA THR A 700 -45.86 -1.11 9.07
C THR A 700 -45.60 0.38 9.26
N THR A 701 -44.46 0.73 9.84
CA THR A 701 -43.95 2.10 9.77
C THR A 701 -43.44 2.32 8.35
N ARG A 702 -44.07 3.24 7.60
CA ARG A 702 -43.59 3.64 6.28
C ARG A 702 -42.55 4.75 6.47
N LEU A 703 -41.28 4.42 6.22
CA LEU A 703 -40.19 5.39 6.24
C LEU A 703 -40.31 6.33 5.04
N ASP A 704 -40.04 7.62 5.23
CA ASP A 704 -39.99 8.61 4.15
C ASP A 704 -38.60 8.56 3.48
N PRO A 705 -38.47 8.03 2.26
CA PRO A 705 -37.19 7.94 1.56
C PRO A 705 -36.61 9.30 1.17
N GLY A 706 -37.41 10.38 1.20
CA GLY A 706 -36.98 11.74 0.89
C GLY A 706 -36.32 12.48 2.06
N GLN A 707 -36.29 11.90 3.26
CA GLN A 707 -35.71 12.55 4.44
C GLN A 707 -34.18 12.62 4.33
N SER A 708 -33.66 13.83 4.12
CA SER A 708 -32.23 14.13 4.25
C SER A 708 -31.87 14.27 5.73
N ILE A 709 -30.66 13.84 6.09
CA ILE A 709 -30.06 14.16 7.39
C ILE A 709 -29.25 15.43 7.22
N ASP A 710 -29.59 16.47 7.98
CA ASP A 710 -28.74 17.63 8.17
C ASP A 710 -27.90 17.43 9.45
N PRO A 711 -26.57 17.30 9.34
CA PRO A 711 -25.68 17.17 10.50
C PRO A 711 -25.85 18.25 11.57
N ASP A 712 -26.12 19.48 11.17
CA ASP A 712 -26.22 20.61 12.09
C ASP A 712 -27.56 20.53 12.87
N GLU A 713 -28.64 20.06 12.24
CA GLU A 713 -29.92 19.79 12.92
C GLU A 713 -29.81 18.63 13.93
N VAL A 714 -29.13 17.54 13.54
CA VAL A 714 -28.86 16.40 14.44
C VAL A 714 -28.01 16.85 15.64
N ALA A 715 -26.98 17.65 15.40
CA ALA A 715 -26.13 18.20 16.47
C ALA A 715 -26.93 19.12 17.40
N ALA A 716 -27.79 19.98 16.87
CA ALA A 716 -28.67 20.84 17.67
C ALA A 716 -29.65 20.01 18.52
N ALA A 717 -30.21 18.93 17.98
CA ALA A 717 -31.10 18.04 18.72
C ALA A 717 -30.37 17.29 19.85
N LEU A 718 -29.15 16.82 19.59
CA LEU A 718 -28.28 16.24 20.63
C LEU A 718 -28.00 17.25 21.75
N ALA A 719 -27.73 18.51 21.41
CA ALA A 719 -27.49 19.59 22.37
C ALA A 719 -28.67 19.81 23.33
N VAL A 720 -29.91 19.69 22.85
CA VAL A 720 -31.12 19.78 23.70
C VAL A 720 -31.18 18.66 24.74
N THR A 721 -30.64 17.47 24.42
CA THR A 721 -30.53 16.35 25.37
C THR A 721 -29.33 16.46 26.32
N GLY A 722 -28.56 17.54 26.22
CA GLY A 722 -27.33 17.72 26.97
C GLY A 722 -26.19 16.86 26.43
N ARG A 723 -26.17 16.51 25.15
CA ARG A 723 -25.02 15.86 24.48
C ARG A 723 -24.42 16.80 23.44
N ARG A 724 -23.16 16.62 23.08
CA ARG A 724 -22.49 17.42 22.05
C ARG A 724 -21.94 16.52 20.97
N ALA A 725 -22.17 16.88 19.71
CA ALA A 725 -21.49 16.29 18.58
C ALA A 725 -20.30 17.16 18.19
N VAL A 726 -19.09 16.61 18.32
CA VAL A 726 -17.85 17.31 18.01
C VAL A 726 -17.11 16.62 16.88
N VAL A 727 -16.59 17.40 15.93
CA VAL A 727 -15.87 16.93 14.75
C VAL A 727 -14.39 17.25 14.90
N LEU A 728 -13.56 16.23 14.76
CA LEU A 728 -12.11 16.34 14.73
C LEU A 728 -11.61 15.96 13.33
N PRO A 729 -11.07 16.91 12.55
CA PRO A 729 -10.31 16.58 11.35
C PRO A 729 -9.12 15.69 11.71
N LEU A 730 -8.96 14.55 11.02
CA LEU A 730 -7.90 13.57 11.32
C LEU A 730 -6.63 13.87 10.51
N ASP A 731 -6.00 15.01 10.81
CA ASP A 731 -4.85 15.53 10.05
C ASP A 731 -3.48 15.33 10.75
N HIS A 732 -3.41 14.37 11.67
CA HIS A 732 -2.17 14.02 12.38
C HIS A 732 -1.12 13.35 11.48
N ASP A 733 -1.51 12.82 10.32
CA ASP A 733 -0.62 12.48 9.21
C ASP A 733 -0.86 13.45 8.04
N PRO A 734 0.01 14.45 7.83
CA PRO A 734 -0.17 15.41 6.75
C PRO A 734 -0.12 14.80 5.35
N ALA A 735 0.63 13.70 5.14
CA ALA A 735 0.70 13.06 3.83
C ALA A 735 -0.59 12.33 3.49
N VAL A 736 -1.20 11.65 4.47
CA VAL A 736 -2.52 11.04 4.28
C VAL A 736 -3.62 12.11 4.20
N ALA A 737 -3.55 13.17 5.00
CA ALA A 737 -4.51 14.28 4.95
C ALA A 737 -4.50 15.03 3.61
N ALA A 738 -3.39 14.99 2.87
CA ALA A 738 -3.32 15.52 1.50
C ALA A 738 -4.05 14.62 0.48
N ILE A 739 -4.17 13.32 0.76
CA ILE A 739 -4.83 12.34 -0.10
C ILE A 739 -6.32 12.23 0.22
N ALA A 740 -6.66 12.16 1.51
CA ALA A 740 -8.02 12.01 2.01
C ALA A 740 -8.37 13.12 3.01
N PRO A 741 -8.48 14.39 2.54
CA PRO A 741 -8.67 15.55 3.43
C PRO A 741 -9.96 15.50 4.24
N LEU A 742 -10.97 14.74 3.77
CA LEU A 742 -12.28 14.57 4.40
C LEU A 742 -12.34 13.36 5.35
N SER A 743 -11.19 12.88 5.83
CA SER A 743 -11.13 11.91 6.93
C SER A 743 -11.28 12.63 8.26
N LEU A 744 -12.31 12.28 9.02
CA LEU A 744 -12.65 12.94 10.28
C LEU A 744 -13.17 11.96 11.32
N ARG A 745 -13.22 12.42 12.57
CA ARG A 745 -13.81 11.74 13.70
C ARG A 745 -14.98 12.57 14.22
N VAL A 746 -16.13 11.95 14.39
CA VAL A 746 -17.25 12.53 15.14
C VAL A 746 -17.33 11.83 16.48
N ALA A 747 -17.28 12.60 17.57
CA ALA A 747 -17.52 12.09 18.92
C ALA A 747 -18.82 12.69 19.46
N ILE A 748 -19.64 11.86 20.12
CA ILE A 748 -20.78 12.31 20.91
C ILE A 748 -20.35 12.29 22.38
N THR A 749 -20.32 13.45 23.01
CA THR A 749 -19.80 13.62 24.37
C THR A 749 -20.84 14.26 25.28
N ASP A 750 -20.89 13.82 26.53
CA ASP A 750 -21.61 14.56 27.57
C ASP A 750 -20.79 15.78 28.01
N PRO A 751 -21.42 16.94 28.26
CA PRO A 751 -20.80 18.10 28.87
C PRO A 751 -20.51 17.78 30.33
N ARG A 752 -19.35 17.17 30.59
CA ARG A 752 -18.83 17.00 31.95
C ARG A 752 -18.35 18.32 32.54
#